data_AF-A0A1S1PD61-F1
#
_entry.id   AF-A0A1S1PD61-F1
#
_cell.length_a   1.000
_cell.length_b   1.000
_cell.length_c   1.000
_cell.angle_alpha   90.00
_cell.angle_beta   90.00
_cell.angle_gamma   90.00
#
_symmetry.space_group_name_H-M   'P 1'
#
loop_
_entity.id
_entity.type
_entity.pdbx_description
1 polymer ?
#
loop_
_entity_poly.entity_id
_entity_poly.type
_entity_poly.pdbx_seq_one_letter_code
_entity_poly.pdbx_strand_id
1 'polypeptide(L)'
;MNNEPVMLPVLPAATAELLTGRTATPGQNGSPAQGAAPAPGGGCASKKSCGSSTPATDPEIAEKIANHPCYSSEAHQYYARMHVAVAPGCNIQCNYCNRKYDCANESRPGVTSDLLTPEDALAKVKLVASEIKQMSVLGIAGPGDPLANPKRTFRTLELVARDCPDIKLCLSTNGLTLPDHVDRIAALNVDHVTITINMIDPEVGERIYPWVAYKGKKYTGREASKILSERQLEGLAMLAERKILAKVNSVMIPGVNDEHLVEVSKTVRGLGAFLHNVMPLVSAPEHGTVFGLAGQPGPTPQQLKALQDRCEGEDGADMNMMRHCRQCRADAVGLLGEDRGDEFTPETYQGREIAYDLEGRLAAHAEIERWRQETRAERETVTVAGPATRPDDVVLVAVATKGSGVVNQHFGHASEFWIYEAGRSWARLVQTRDVQRYCEGPTECGDGASVLDKTIEMLSDCSAVLCSKIGPGPYDALEAAGIEPVEVYELIEKAVATVGGRLTAAARAAVPVNPDPAGTGFTDLDEIDLDEVEAEMAEAELVRAELVQGELVDVDLLDPDLMDDDPFEFAVTVRPGSCSGEGGKSGSCSGGGHRHDAGSGHRHDAEHARTDPRTEKSRAERTTPEKARADGARPAHTRSVGTGSHSAGTDVTDLEVARS
;
A
#
# COMPACT_ATOMS: atom_id res chain seq x y z
N MET A 1 -41.71 -29.79 14.35
CA MET A 1 -42.79 -30.06 13.38
C MET A 1 -43.90 -29.05 13.60
N ASN A 2 -43.98 -28.05 12.73
CA ASN A 2 -45.18 -27.60 12.02
C ASN A 2 -44.77 -26.38 11.19
N ASN A 3 -44.61 -26.66 9.90
CA ASN A 3 -44.32 -25.72 8.83
C ASN A 3 -45.64 -25.07 8.39
N GLU A 4 -45.73 -23.75 8.47
CA GLU A 4 -46.58 -22.97 7.57
C GLU A 4 -45.78 -21.72 7.11
N PRO A 5 -45.66 -21.48 5.79
CA PRO A 5 -44.93 -20.34 5.27
C PRO A 5 -45.82 -19.09 5.23
N VAL A 6 -45.33 -18.01 5.85
CA VAL A 6 -45.93 -16.66 5.75
C VAL A 6 -45.48 -16.03 4.43
N MET A 7 -46.42 -15.81 3.51
CA MET A 7 -46.22 -14.97 2.32
C MET A 7 -46.17 -13.49 2.72
N LEU A 8 -45.14 -12.77 2.23
CA LEU A 8 -45.08 -11.31 2.23
C LEU A 8 -45.34 -10.76 0.81
N PRO A 9 -45.98 -9.58 0.69
CA PRO A 9 -46.57 -9.11 -0.56
C PRO A 9 -45.56 -8.52 -1.54
N VAL A 10 -45.77 -8.84 -2.82
CA VAL A 10 -45.09 -8.25 -3.98
C VAL A 10 -45.64 -6.83 -4.21
N LEU A 11 -44.76 -5.83 -4.19
CA LEU A 11 -45.06 -4.46 -4.62
C LEU A 11 -44.91 -4.34 -6.14
N PRO A 12 -45.76 -3.55 -6.83
CA PRO A 12 -45.82 -3.50 -8.29
C PRO A 12 -44.70 -2.65 -8.89
N ALA A 13 -44.14 -3.13 -10.00
CA ALA A 13 -43.18 -2.41 -10.83
C ALA A 13 -43.82 -1.16 -11.45
N ALA A 14 -43.19 0.00 -11.24
CA ALA A 14 -43.55 1.26 -11.87
C ALA A 14 -43.09 1.27 -13.34
N THR A 15 -44.04 1.58 -14.21
CA THR A 15 -43.89 1.83 -15.64
C THR A 15 -43.18 3.16 -15.90
N ALA A 16 -42.12 3.14 -16.71
CA ALA A 16 -41.58 4.34 -17.37
C ALA A 16 -41.90 4.25 -18.86
N GLU A 17 -42.98 4.91 -19.28
CA GLU A 17 -43.21 5.28 -20.68
C GLU A 17 -42.52 6.63 -20.96
N LEU A 18 -41.69 6.68 -21.98
CA LEU A 18 -41.45 7.92 -22.71
C LEU A 18 -41.29 7.63 -24.20
N LEU A 19 -42.25 8.19 -24.93
CA LEU A 19 -42.45 8.15 -26.37
C LEU A 19 -41.28 8.80 -27.12
N THR A 20 -40.77 8.15 -28.16
CA THR A 20 -40.62 8.81 -29.48
C THR A 20 -40.91 7.79 -30.58
N GLY A 21 -41.91 8.10 -31.40
CA GLY A 21 -42.41 7.23 -32.44
C GLY A 21 -41.59 7.26 -33.73
N ARG A 22 -41.55 6.11 -34.42
CA ARG A 22 -41.56 6.05 -35.87
C ARG A 22 -42.19 4.73 -36.33
N THR A 23 -43.04 4.87 -37.33
CA THR A 23 -44.10 3.96 -37.80
C THR A 23 -43.64 2.93 -38.83
N ALA A 24 -44.23 1.71 -38.74
CA ALA A 24 -44.69 0.80 -39.81
C ALA A 24 -43.66 0.23 -40.84
N THR A 25 -43.65 -1.04 -41.28
CA THR A 25 -44.64 -2.14 -41.41
C THR A 25 -43.91 -3.47 -41.78
N PRO A 26 -44.56 -4.65 -41.81
CA PRO A 26 -43.98 -5.98 -41.53
C PRO A 26 -43.74 -6.91 -42.76
N GLY A 27 -42.97 -7.99 -42.55
CA GLY A 27 -42.75 -9.08 -43.53
C GLY A 27 -42.34 -10.43 -42.91
N GLN A 28 -43.36 -11.26 -42.71
CA GLN A 28 -43.50 -12.73 -42.55
C GLN A 28 -42.34 -13.76 -42.64
N ASN A 29 -42.44 -14.74 -41.72
CA ASN A 29 -42.33 -16.23 -41.83
C ASN A 29 -41.01 -16.97 -42.12
N GLY A 30 -40.70 -17.96 -41.25
CA GLY A 30 -40.00 -19.20 -41.62
C GLY A 30 -39.16 -19.86 -40.51
N SER A 31 -39.62 -20.99 -39.96
CA SER A 31 -38.95 -21.81 -38.92
C SER A 31 -37.82 -22.74 -39.48
N PRO A 32 -37.29 -23.73 -38.72
CA PRO A 32 -35.99 -23.73 -38.06
C PRO A 32 -34.96 -24.66 -38.73
N ALA A 33 -33.66 -24.42 -38.53
CA ALA A 33 -32.63 -25.40 -38.89
C ALA A 33 -31.43 -25.37 -37.93
N GLN A 34 -30.96 -26.58 -37.64
CA GLN A 34 -29.97 -26.98 -36.65
C GLN A 34 -28.52 -26.65 -37.07
N GLY A 35 -27.67 -26.46 -36.05
CA GLY A 35 -26.31 -27.03 -36.00
C GLY A 35 -25.26 -26.51 -36.98
N ALA A 36 -24.44 -25.56 -36.52
CA ALA A 36 -23.04 -25.44 -36.97
C ALA A 36 -22.20 -24.74 -35.88
N ALA A 37 -21.11 -25.37 -35.49
CA ALA A 37 -20.08 -24.82 -34.60
C ALA A 37 -19.41 -23.57 -35.23
N PRO A 38 -19.05 -22.53 -34.47
CA PRO A 38 -18.29 -21.42 -35.01
C PRO A 38 -16.78 -21.72 -34.97
N ALA A 39 -16.15 -21.52 -36.12
CA ALA A 39 -14.71 -21.38 -36.34
C ALA A 39 -14.14 -20.13 -35.61
N PRO A 40 -12.82 -20.00 -35.43
CA PRO A 40 -12.24 -18.98 -34.54
C PRO A 40 -12.32 -17.60 -35.20
N GLY A 41 -13.19 -16.76 -34.66
CA GLY A 41 -13.39 -15.38 -35.12
C GLY A 41 -12.34 -14.44 -34.53
N GLY A 42 -11.53 -13.89 -35.42
CA GLY A 42 -10.72 -12.66 -35.37
C GLY A 42 -10.59 -11.91 -34.04
N GLY A 43 -9.33 -11.76 -33.61
CA GLY A 43 -8.93 -10.89 -32.52
C GLY A 43 -9.49 -9.48 -32.66
N CYS A 44 -10.27 -9.08 -31.66
CA CYS A 44 -10.63 -7.69 -31.43
C CYS A 44 -9.36 -6.98 -30.94
N ALA A 45 -8.84 -6.07 -31.76
CA ALA A 45 -7.76 -5.18 -31.36
C ALA A 45 -8.22 -4.33 -30.16
N SER A 46 -7.64 -4.62 -28.99
CA SER A 46 -7.89 -3.95 -27.72
C SER A 46 -7.57 -2.46 -27.86
N LYS A 47 -8.60 -1.61 -27.81
CA LYS A 47 -8.43 -0.16 -27.68
C LYS A 47 -8.00 0.16 -26.26
N LYS A 48 -6.94 0.97 -26.16
CA LYS A 48 -6.22 1.38 -24.96
C LYS A 48 -7.15 1.91 -23.85
N SER A 49 -7.07 1.32 -22.65
CA SER A 49 -7.49 1.92 -21.38
C SER A 49 -6.81 1.17 -20.22
N CYS A 50 -6.13 1.75 -19.24
CA CYS A 50 -5.44 3.03 -19.13
C CYS A 50 -4.35 2.89 -18.04
N GLY A 51 -3.09 3.22 -18.38
CA GLY A 51 -2.01 3.60 -17.44
C GLY A 51 -1.63 5.09 -17.59
N SER A 52 -2.57 5.85 -18.17
CA SER A 52 -2.55 7.29 -18.42
C SER A 52 -3.96 7.82 -18.16
N SER A 53 -4.12 9.13 -18.03
CA SER A 53 -5.37 9.88 -17.76
C SER A 53 -6.51 9.73 -18.79
N THR A 54 -6.52 8.66 -19.59
CA THR A 54 -7.59 8.38 -20.56
C THR A 54 -8.78 7.75 -19.83
N PRO A 55 -10.01 8.31 -19.94
CA PRO A 55 -11.21 7.72 -19.35
C PRO A 55 -11.41 6.27 -19.82
N ALA A 56 -11.89 5.40 -18.94
CA ALA A 56 -12.35 4.07 -19.35
C ALA A 56 -13.39 4.25 -20.47
N THR A 57 -13.21 3.54 -21.58
CA THR A 57 -14.13 3.64 -22.74
C THR A 57 -15.51 3.06 -22.45
N ASP A 58 -15.63 2.25 -21.39
CA ASP A 58 -16.89 1.75 -20.87
C ASP A 58 -17.41 2.69 -19.75
N PRO A 59 -18.58 3.33 -19.93
CA PRO A 59 -19.19 4.19 -18.92
C PRO A 59 -19.41 3.49 -17.56
N GLU A 60 -19.72 2.19 -17.56
CA GLU A 60 -19.97 1.42 -16.33
C GLU A 60 -18.67 1.26 -15.51
N ILE A 61 -17.56 1.03 -16.19
CA ILE A 61 -16.23 0.95 -15.57
C ILE A 61 -15.77 2.33 -15.10
N ALA A 62 -16.02 3.38 -15.90
CA ALA A 62 -15.64 4.74 -15.56
C ALA A 62 -16.30 5.19 -14.23
N GLU A 63 -17.57 4.88 -14.03
CA GLU A 63 -18.30 5.21 -12.80
C GLU A 63 -17.73 4.49 -11.56
N LYS A 64 -17.40 3.20 -11.70
CA LYS A 64 -16.81 2.40 -10.62
C LYS A 64 -15.47 2.98 -10.15
N ILE A 65 -14.61 3.41 -11.08
CA ILE A 65 -13.26 3.89 -10.75
C ILE A 65 -13.16 5.40 -10.44
N ALA A 66 -14.13 6.23 -10.86
CA ALA A 66 -14.05 7.70 -10.83
C ALA A 66 -13.66 8.29 -9.47
N ASN A 67 -14.17 7.68 -8.40
CA ASN A 67 -13.96 8.14 -7.03
C ASN A 67 -13.08 7.18 -6.22
N HIS A 68 -12.50 6.14 -6.83
CA HIS A 68 -11.72 5.14 -6.12
C HIS A 68 -10.22 5.49 -6.13
N PRO A 69 -9.59 5.82 -4.98
CA PRO A 69 -8.20 6.29 -4.93
C PRO A 69 -7.18 5.30 -5.50
N CYS A 70 -7.39 4.00 -5.33
CA CYS A 70 -6.48 2.99 -5.87
C CYS A 70 -6.66 2.70 -7.38
N TYR A 71 -7.86 2.88 -7.95
CA TYR A 71 -8.15 2.48 -9.34
C TYR A 71 -8.12 3.66 -10.32
N SER A 72 -8.10 4.90 -9.83
CA SER A 72 -7.95 6.10 -10.65
C SER A 72 -6.77 6.95 -10.19
N SER A 73 -5.88 7.27 -11.14
CA SER A 73 -4.72 8.14 -10.92
C SER A 73 -5.10 9.59 -10.69
N GLU A 74 -6.33 10.01 -11.02
CA GLU A 74 -6.84 11.33 -10.66
C GLU A 74 -7.50 11.27 -9.27
N ALA A 75 -8.19 10.17 -8.97
CA ALA A 75 -9.01 10.08 -7.77
C ALA A 75 -8.24 10.14 -6.46
N HIS A 76 -7.02 9.62 -6.43
CA HIS A 76 -6.22 9.61 -5.22
C HIS A 76 -5.89 10.99 -4.64
N GLN A 77 -6.02 12.03 -5.45
CA GLN A 77 -5.71 13.41 -5.06
C GLN A 77 -6.88 14.11 -4.36
N TYR A 78 -8.09 13.58 -4.50
CA TYR A 78 -9.32 14.24 -4.07
C TYR A 78 -10.16 13.37 -3.12
N TYR A 79 -10.08 12.05 -3.26
CA TYR A 79 -10.87 11.12 -2.47
C TYR A 79 -10.01 10.31 -1.51
N ALA A 80 -10.55 10.13 -0.31
CA ALA A 80 -9.94 9.38 0.77
C ALA A 80 -10.49 7.95 0.81
N ARG A 81 -9.76 7.09 1.51
CA ARG A 81 -10.14 5.70 1.77
C ARG A 81 -9.97 5.39 3.25
N MET A 82 -10.67 4.37 3.70
CA MET A 82 -10.46 3.78 5.02
C MET A 82 -10.27 2.28 4.88
N HIS A 83 -9.37 1.70 5.66
CA HIS A 83 -9.34 0.26 5.90
C HIS A 83 -9.81 -0.07 7.32
N VAL A 84 -10.44 -1.23 7.49
CA VAL A 84 -10.84 -1.75 8.81
C VAL A 84 -10.20 -3.11 9.07
N ALA A 85 -9.50 -3.20 10.21
CA ALA A 85 -8.77 -4.39 10.65
C ALA A 85 -9.70 -5.41 11.33
N VAL A 86 -10.54 -6.09 10.54
CA VAL A 86 -11.54 -7.07 11.06
C VAL A 86 -11.16 -8.53 10.80
N ALA A 87 -10.08 -8.80 10.07
CA ALA A 87 -9.72 -10.11 9.56
C ALA A 87 -8.37 -10.62 10.10
N PRO A 88 -8.27 -11.12 11.34
CA PRO A 88 -6.99 -11.50 11.95
C PRO A 88 -6.35 -12.78 11.37
N GLY A 89 -7.15 -13.78 10.98
CA GLY A 89 -6.65 -15.05 10.48
C GLY A 89 -6.13 -14.96 9.04
N CYS A 90 -5.23 -15.85 8.63
CA CYS A 90 -4.91 -16.05 7.20
C CYS A 90 -4.58 -17.52 6.97
N ASN A 91 -4.96 -18.01 5.79
CA ASN A 91 -4.95 -19.41 5.38
C ASN A 91 -3.71 -19.80 4.52
N ILE A 92 -2.75 -18.89 4.34
CA ILE A 92 -1.45 -19.18 3.70
C ILE A 92 -0.31 -18.58 4.51
N GLN A 93 0.92 -19.08 4.35
CA GLN A 93 2.12 -18.39 4.82
C GLN A 93 2.96 -17.95 3.63
N CYS A 94 3.43 -16.69 3.66
CA CYS A 94 4.36 -16.15 2.68
C CYS A 94 5.73 -15.96 3.35
N ASN A 95 6.82 -16.20 2.62
CA ASN A 95 8.18 -15.98 3.13
C ASN A 95 8.53 -14.51 3.39
N TYR A 96 7.79 -13.57 2.78
CA TYR A 96 7.89 -12.13 3.03
C TYR A 96 6.89 -11.62 4.08
N CYS A 97 6.20 -12.50 4.81
CA CYS A 97 5.20 -12.11 5.82
C CYS A 97 5.62 -12.54 7.22
N ASN A 98 5.36 -11.69 8.21
CA ASN A 98 5.48 -12.02 9.63
C ASN A 98 4.11 -11.79 10.30
N ARG A 99 3.54 -12.84 10.90
CA ARG A 99 2.16 -12.83 11.44
C ARG A 99 1.96 -11.93 12.67
N LYS A 100 3.05 -11.39 13.23
CA LYS A 100 2.97 -10.36 14.27
C LYS A 100 2.49 -9.02 13.72
N TYR A 101 2.59 -8.82 12.40
CA TYR A 101 2.26 -7.58 11.70
C TYR A 101 1.09 -7.80 10.74
N ASP A 102 0.54 -6.70 10.26
CA ASP A 102 -0.45 -6.67 9.18
C ASP A 102 0.07 -7.34 7.91
N CYS A 103 -0.86 -7.85 7.10
CA CYS A 103 -0.56 -8.57 5.88
C CYS A 103 0.31 -7.75 4.93
N ALA A 104 1.52 -8.24 4.64
CA ALA A 104 2.47 -7.61 3.73
C ALA A 104 1.98 -7.53 2.27
N ASN A 105 0.86 -8.21 1.93
CA ASN A 105 0.26 -8.16 0.60
C ASN A 105 -0.46 -6.83 0.30
N GLU A 106 -0.94 -6.13 1.32
CA GLU A 106 -1.67 -4.87 1.16
C GLU A 106 -1.07 -3.76 2.03
N SER A 107 -0.49 -4.12 3.17
CA SER A 107 0.14 -3.22 4.14
C SER A 107 1.64 -3.16 4.01
N ARG A 108 2.21 -2.00 4.40
CA ARG A 108 3.64 -1.88 4.68
C ARG A 108 4.03 -2.89 5.77
N PRO A 109 5.12 -3.65 5.61
CA PRO A 109 5.62 -4.54 6.66
C PRO A 109 5.95 -3.81 7.97
N GLY A 110 5.86 -4.53 9.09
CA GLY A 110 6.19 -4.00 10.42
C GLY A 110 5.08 -3.19 11.09
N VAL A 111 3.92 -3.02 10.45
CA VAL A 111 2.77 -2.29 11.01
C VAL A 111 1.83 -3.26 11.72
N THR A 112 1.25 -2.84 12.84
CA THR A 112 0.17 -3.56 13.53
C THR A 112 -1.08 -2.69 13.61
N SER A 113 -2.24 -3.25 13.25
CA SER A 113 -3.53 -2.62 13.45
C SER A 113 -4.27 -3.15 14.68
N ASP A 114 -5.01 -2.29 15.36
CA ASP A 114 -5.96 -2.71 16.41
C ASP A 114 -7.13 -3.47 15.80
N LEU A 115 -7.42 -4.66 16.34
CA LEU A 115 -8.51 -5.50 15.83
C LEU A 115 -9.88 -4.93 16.18
N LEU A 116 -10.73 -4.82 15.17
CA LEU A 116 -12.09 -4.31 15.29
C LEU A 116 -13.12 -5.44 15.21
N THR A 117 -14.15 -5.38 16.05
CA THR A 117 -15.40 -6.13 15.80
C THR A 117 -16.14 -5.53 14.60
N PRO A 118 -17.03 -6.27 13.91
CA PRO A 118 -17.82 -5.69 12.82
C PRO A 118 -18.64 -4.47 13.24
N GLU A 119 -19.19 -4.48 14.45
CA GLU A 119 -19.96 -3.37 15.02
C GLU A 119 -19.07 -2.15 15.34
N ASP A 120 -17.88 -2.35 15.93
CA ASP A 120 -16.93 -1.26 16.16
C ASP A 120 -16.38 -0.69 14.85
N ALA A 121 -16.17 -1.56 13.85
CA ALA A 121 -15.76 -1.14 12.51
C ALA A 121 -16.83 -0.24 11.87
N LEU A 122 -18.12 -0.60 11.97
CA LEU A 122 -19.21 0.25 11.51
C LEU A 122 -19.22 1.60 12.23
N ALA A 123 -19.09 1.61 13.56
CA ALA A 123 -19.04 2.85 14.33
C ALA A 123 -17.88 3.74 13.87
N LYS A 124 -16.67 3.17 13.77
CA LYS A 124 -15.48 3.89 13.28
C LYS A 124 -15.70 4.44 11.87
N VAL A 125 -16.28 3.64 10.96
CA VAL A 125 -16.60 4.08 9.60
C VAL A 125 -17.55 5.27 9.60
N LYS A 126 -18.62 5.26 10.39
CA LYS A 126 -19.55 6.39 10.47
C LYS A 126 -18.89 7.67 10.96
N LEU A 127 -18.02 7.57 11.97
CA LEU A 127 -17.28 8.70 12.51
C LEU A 127 -16.31 9.27 11.47
N VAL A 128 -15.43 8.42 10.94
CA VAL A 128 -14.40 8.81 9.98
C VAL A 128 -15.03 9.40 8.72
N ALA A 129 -16.07 8.78 8.18
CA ALA A 129 -16.74 9.26 6.98
C ALA A 129 -17.44 10.61 7.20
N SER A 130 -17.89 10.92 8.42
CA SER A 130 -18.55 12.19 8.74
C SER A 130 -17.54 13.32 8.94
N GLU A 131 -16.36 13.02 9.51
CA GLU A 131 -15.27 13.99 9.72
C GLU A 131 -14.41 14.19 8.45
N ILE A 132 -14.12 13.11 7.72
CA ILE A 132 -13.38 13.08 6.46
C ILE A 132 -14.38 12.88 5.33
N LYS A 133 -15.04 13.97 4.95
CA LYS A 133 -16.10 13.95 3.95
C LYS A 133 -15.64 13.55 2.55
N GLN A 134 -14.33 13.58 2.28
CA GLN A 134 -13.74 13.04 1.05
C GLN A 134 -13.66 11.52 1.00
N MET A 135 -13.92 10.81 2.11
CA MET A 135 -13.81 9.35 2.14
C MET A 135 -14.86 8.75 1.20
N SER A 136 -14.44 8.01 0.17
CA SER A 136 -15.34 7.41 -0.82
C SER A 136 -15.32 5.88 -0.81
N VAL A 137 -14.26 5.28 -0.26
CA VAL A 137 -14.01 3.83 -0.31
C VAL A 137 -13.74 3.29 1.09
N LEU A 138 -14.38 2.17 1.41
CA LEU A 138 -14.01 1.31 2.53
C LEU A 138 -13.40 0.01 2.01
N GLY A 139 -12.20 -0.31 2.49
CA GLY A 139 -11.52 -1.58 2.22
C GLY A 139 -11.46 -2.48 3.46
N ILE A 140 -11.50 -3.80 3.25
CA ILE A 140 -11.04 -4.77 4.25
C ILE A 140 -9.76 -5.41 3.71
N ALA A 141 -8.64 -5.19 4.41
CA ALA A 141 -7.30 -5.52 3.93
C ALA A 141 -6.46 -6.40 4.88
N GLY A 142 -6.94 -6.68 6.10
CA GLY A 142 -6.18 -7.47 7.06
C GLY A 142 -6.70 -7.36 8.50
N PRO A 143 -5.85 -7.65 9.51
CA PRO A 143 -4.40 -7.92 9.44
C PRO A 143 -3.96 -9.21 8.75
N GLY A 144 -4.85 -10.18 8.57
CA GLY A 144 -4.65 -11.42 7.83
C GLY A 144 -5.30 -11.40 6.44
N ASP A 145 -6.03 -12.45 6.08
CA ASP A 145 -6.76 -12.56 4.83
C ASP A 145 -8.28 -12.45 5.11
N PRO A 146 -8.97 -11.45 4.53
CA PRO A 146 -10.40 -11.26 4.73
C PRO A 146 -11.26 -12.48 4.41
N LEU A 147 -10.91 -13.28 3.40
CA LEU A 147 -11.68 -14.47 3.02
C LEU A 147 -11.30 -15.73 3.80
N ALA A 148 -10.22 -15.70 4.60
CA ALA A 148 -9.99 -16.63 5.70
C ALA A 148 -10.83 -16.29 6.94
N ASN A 149 -11.43 -15.09 7.00
CA ASN A 149 -12.30 -14.64 8.10
C ASN A 149 -13.72 -14.29 7.59
N PRO A 150 -14.39 -15.16 6.80
CA PRO A 150 -15.56 -14.76 6.02
C PRO A 150 -16.71 -14.25 6.89
N LYS A 151 -16.92 -14.82 8.07
CA LYS A 151 -17.99 -14.39 9.00
C LYS A 151 -17.83 -12.92 9.41
N ARG A 152 -16.64 -12.51 9.83
CA ARG A 152 -16.37 -11.12 10.27
C ARG A 152 -16.37 -10.17 9.08
N THR A 153 -15.70 -10.56 8.00
CA THR A 153 -15.59 -9.77 6.77
C THR A 153 -16.95 -9.44 6.18
N PHE A 154 -17.78 -10.45 5.91
CA PHE A 154 -19.10 -10.22 5.31
C PHE A 154 -20.06 -9.49 6.25
N ARG A 155 -20.00 -9.77 7.56
CA ARG A 155 -20.80 -9.02 8.54
C ARG A 155 -20.47 -7.52 8.52
N THR A 156 -19.18 -7.17 8.46
CA THR A 156 -18.77 -5.76 8.37
C THR A 156 -19.26 -5.11 7.08
N LEU A 157 -19.09 -5.79 5.93
CA LEU A 157 -19.55 -5.27 4.64
C LEU A 157 -21.08 -5.08 4.60
N GLU A 158 -21.84 -6.03 5.13
CA GLU A 158 -23.31 -5.95 5.24
C GLU A 158 -23.77 -4.76 6.08
N LEU A 159 -23.11 -4.54 7.23
CA LEU A 159 -23.40 -3.42 8.12
C LEU A 159 -23.15 -2.07 7.43
N VAL A 160 -22.01 -1.95 6.73
CA VAL A 160 -21.64 -0.70 6.05
C VAL A 160 -22.51 -0.46 4.82
N ALA A 161 -22.78 -1.49 4.01
CA ALA A 161 -23.68 -1.37 2.85
C ALA A 161 -25.07 -0.87 3.24
N ARG A 162 -25.57 -1.28 4.40
CA ARG A 162 -26.88 -0.88 4.93
C ARG A 162 -26.88 0.55 5.47
N ASP A 163 -25.85 0.94 6.22
CA ASP A 163 -25.86 2.19 7.01
C ASP A 163 -25.09 3.35 6.36
N CYS A 164 -24.21 3.08 5.40
CA CYS A 164 -23.35 4.05 4.72
C CYS A 164 -23.39 3.81 3.18
N PRO A 165 -24.56 3.98 2.53
CA PRO A 165 -24.80 3.48 1.17
C PRO A 165 -24.05 4.22 0.06
N ASP A 166 -23.48 5.39 0.32
CA ASP A 166 -22.63 6.15 -0.63
C ASP A 166 -21.18 5.67 -0.65
N ILE A 167 -20.76 4.84 0.31
CA ILE A 167 -19.40 4.31 0.39
C ILE A 167 -19.25 3.09 -0.52
N LYS A 168 -18.28 3.15 -1.44
CA LYS A 168 -17.90 2.01 -2.27
C LYS A 168 -17.14 0.98 -1.43
N LEU A 169 -17.51 -0.29 -1.56
CA LEU A 169 -16.87 -1.39 -0.84
C LEU A 169 -15.74 -2.01 -1.67
N CYS A 170 -14.63 -2.30 -1.01
CA CYS A 170 -13.45 -2.96 -1.59
C CYS A 170 -12.97 -4.09 -0.67
N LEU A 171 -12.38 -5.12 -1.27
CA LEU A 171 -11.81 -6.26 -0.55
C LEU A 171 -10.41 -6.56 -1.08
N SER A 172 -9.43 -6.84 -0.21
CA SER A 172 -8.14 -7.43 -0.62
C SER A 172 -8.06 -8.86 -0.12
N THR A 173 -7.52 -9.78 -0.92
CA THR A 173 -7.38 -11.19 -0.54
C THR A 173 -6.15 -11.82 -1.19
N ASN A 174 -5.65 -12.89 -0.58
CA ASN A 174 -4.70 -13.79 -1.22
C ASN A 174 -5.35 -14.70 -2.29
N GLY A 175 -6.68 -14.78 -2.36
CA GLY A 175 -7.41 -15.47 -3.42
C GLY A 175 -7.68 -16.96 -3.22
N LEU A 176 -7.14 -17.62 -2.19
CA LEU A 176 -7.29 -19.07 -2.00
C LEU A 176 -8.76 -19.53 -1.90
N THR A 177 -9.57 -18.79 -1.15
CA THR A 177 -11.00 -19.08 -0.94
C THR A 177 -11.91 -18.12 -1.72
N LEU A 178 -11.35 -17.32 -2.62
CA LEU A 178 -12.11 -16.35 -3.42
C LEU A 178 -13.23 -16.99 -4.23
N PRO A 179 -13.01 -18.08 -5.00
CA PRO A 179 -14.08 -18.69 -5.79
C PRO A 179 -15.31 -19.10 -4.97
N ASP A 180 -15.14 -19.45 -3.69
CA ASP A 180 -16.24 -19.88 -2.81
C ASP A 180 -17.12 -18.69 -2.36
N HIS A 181 -16.70 -17.47 -2.65
CA HIS A 181 -17.24 -16.25 -2.08
C HIS A 181 -17.61 -15.18 -3.11
N VAL A 182 -17.26 -15.37 -4.38
CA VAL A 182 -17.52 -14.40 -5.46
C VAL A 182 -19.00 -14.01 -5.55
N ASP A 183 -19.93 -14.97 -5.43
CA ASP A 183 -21.37 -14.67 -5.50
C ASP A 183 -21.84 -13.77 -4.35
N ARG A 184 -21.26 -13.95 -3.15
CA ARG A 184 -21.59 -13.11 -1.99
C ARG A 184 -20.96 -11.72 -2.11
N ILE A 185 -19.76 -11.63 -2.68
CA ILE A 185 -19.10 -10.36 -3.03
C ILE A 185 -19.98 -9.58 -4.02
N ALA A 186 -20.47 -10.24 -5.07
CA ALA A 186 -21.37 -9.64 -6.05
C ALA A 186 -22.70 -9.19 -5.42
N ALA A 187 -23.30 -10.00 -4.56
CA ALA A 187 -24.57 -9.68 -3.88
C ALA A 187 -24.49 -8.45 -2.95
N LEU A 188 -23.29 -8.12 -2.48
CA LEU A 188 -23.03 -6.93 -1.63
C LEU A 188 -22.61 -5.70 -2.44
N ASN A 189 -22.64 -5.76 -3.78
CA ASN A 189 -22.18 -4.70 -4.68
C ASN A 189 -20.74 -4.25 -4.36
N VAL A 190 -19.86 -5.21 -4.04
CA VAL A 190 -18.42 -4.92 -3.93
C VAL A 190 -17.87 -4.73 -5.34
N ASP A 191 -17.56 -3.48 -5.69
CA ASP A 191 -17.11 -3.12 -7.04
C ASP A 191 -15.67 -3.53 -7.35
N HIS A 192 -14.82 -3.60 -6.31
CA HIS A 192 -13.38 -3.74 -6.45
C HIS A 192 -12.84 -4.85 -5.55
N VAL A 193 -12.09 -5.78 -6.15
CA VAL A 193 -11.39 -6.83 -5.40
C VAL A 193 -9.93 -6.84 -5.79
N THR A 194 -9.06 -6.79 -4.79
CA THR A 194 -7.62 -6.96 -4.97
C THR A 194 -7.24 -8.41 -4.67
N ILE A 195 -6.54 -9.07 -5.61
CA ILE A 195 -6.01 -10.43 -5.43
C ILE A 195 -4.49 -10.35 -5.46
N THR A 196 -3.81 -10.96 -4.50
CA THR A 196 -2.36 -11.09 -4.57
C THR A 196 -1.95 -12.37 -5.29
N ILE A 197 -1.37 -12.25 -6.48
CA ILE A 197 -0.92 -13.37 -7.32
C ILE A 197 0.57 -13.16 -7.62
N ASN A 198 1.45 -13.89 -6.94
CA ASN A 198 2.90 -13.75 -7.15
C ASN A 198 3.48 -14.72 -8.18
N MET A 199 2.69 -15.71 -8.61
CA MET A 199 3.12 -16.78 -9.50
C MET A 199 1.90 -17.48 -10.12
N ILE A 200 2.12 -18.02 -11.32
CA ILE A 200 1.25 -19.01 -11.97
C ILE A 200 1.93 -20.38 -12.14
N ASP A 201 3.24 -20.45 -11.86
CA ASP A 201 4.03 -21.67 -11.91
C ASP A 201 4.24 -22.15 -10.48
N PRO A 202 3.75 -23.35 -10.12
CA PRO A 202 3.92 -23.92 -8.79
C PRO A 202 5.38 -24.03 -8.31
N GLU A 203 6.35 -24.15 -9.21
CA GLU A 203 7.78 -24.24 -8.87
C GLU A 203 8.32 -22.91 -8.33
N VAL A 204 7.91 -21.79 -8.94
CA VAL A 204 8.16 -20.46 -8.40
C VAL A 204 7.46 -20.29 -7.05
N GLY A 205 6.21 -20.74 -6.95
CA GLY A 205 5.41 -20.62 -5.74
C GLY A 205 5.98 -21.36 -4.53
N GLU A 206 6.61 -22.52 -4.72
CA GLU A 206 7.22 -23.31 -3.64
C GLU A 206 8.32 -22.53 -2.90
N ARG A 207 9.02 -21.63 -3.58
CA ARG A 207 10.03 -20.74 -3.00
C ARG A 207 9.41 -19.56 -2.23
N ILE A 208 8.14 -19.26 -2.46
CA ILE A 208 7.43 -18.10 -1.90
C ILE A 208 6.54 -18.50 -0.72
N TYR A 209 5.88 -19.65 -0.79
CA TYR A 209 4.84 -20.07 0.15
C TYR A 209 5.20 -21.38 0.85
N PRO A 210 5.61 -21.33 2.14
CA PRO A 210 5.91 -22.55 2.90
C PRO A 210 4.72 -23.51 3.04
N TRP A 211 3.51 -22.96 3.15
CA TRP A 211 2.31 -23.76 3.31
C TRP A 211 1.02 -23.02 2.92
N VAL A 212 0.00 -23.82 2.59
CA VAL A 212 -1.38 -23.40 2.30
C VAL A 212 -2.34 -24.28 3.10
N ALA A 213 -3.29 -23.68 3.82
CA ALA A 213 -4.33 -24.37 4.56
C ALA A 213 -5.66 -24.30 3.80
N TYR A 214 -6.09 -25.41 3.21
CA TYR A 214 -7.26 -25.47 2.36
C TYR A 214 -8.14 -26.68 2.72
N LYS A 215 -9.46 -26.47 2.83
CA LYS A 215 -10.45 -27.52 3.18
C LYS A 215 -10.06 -28.36 4.41
N GLY A 216 -9.58 -27.70 5.46
CA GLY A 216 -9.19 -28.34 6.72
C GLY A 216 -7.87 -29.11 6.68
N LYS A 217 -7.14 -29.09 5.56
CA LYS A 217 -5.82 -29.72 5.41
C LYS A 217 -4.74 -28.69 5.13
N LYS A 218 -3.56 -28.89 5.71
CA LYS A 218 -2.34 -28.14 5.40
C LYS A 218 -1.57 -28.84 4.28
N TYR A 219 -1.19 -28.08 3.27
CA TYR A 219 -0.40 -28.49 2.12
C TYR A 219 0.95 -27.74 2.14
N THR A 220 2.01 -28.37 1.63
CA THR A 220 3.35 -27.80 1.52
C THR A 220 3.95 -28.07 0.14
N GLY A 221 5.07 -27.42 -0.18
CA GLY A 221 5.81 -27.61 -1.42
C GLY A 221 5.00 -27.26 -2.68
N ARG A 222 5.37 -27.86 -3.80
CA ARG A 222 4.71 -27.66 -5.11
C ARG A 222 3.19 -27.89 -5.09
N GLU A 223 2.68 -28.82 -4.29
CA GLU A 223 1.23 -29.09 -4.19
C GLU A 223 0.49 -27.88 -3.60
N ALA A 224 1.03 -27.25 -2.55
CA ALA A 224 0.45 -26.04 -1.95
C ALA A 224 0.35 -24.90 -2.97
N SER A 225 1.44 -24.66 -3.69
CA SER A 225 1.52 -23.64 -4.74
C SER A 225 0.53 -23.91 -5.87
N LYS A 226 0.43 -25.17 -6.32
CA LYS A 226 -0.54 -25.56 -7.35
C LYS A 226 -1.98 -25.24 -6.92
N ILE A 227 -2.36 -25.63 -5.70
CA ILE A 227 -3.70 -25.32 -5.17
C ILE A 227 -3.93 -23.82 -5.12
N LEU A 228 -2.97 -23.05 -4.61
CA LEU A 228 -3.11 -21.60 -4.49
C LEU A 228 -3.28 -20.91 -5.84
N SER A 229 -2.42 -21.22 -6.81
CA SER A 229 -2.45 -20.63 -8.15
C SER A 229 -3.73 -20.96 -8.90
N GLU A 230 -4.16 -22.23 -8.92
CA GLU A 230 -5.41 -22.64 -9.59
C GLU A 230 -6.62 -21.90 -9.00
N ARG A 231 -6.70 -21.79 -7.68
CA ARG A 231 -7.79 -21.10 -6.98
C ARG A 231 -7.80 -19.59 -7.22
N GLN A 232 -6.63 -18.96 -7.23
CA GLN A 232 -6.48 -17.53 -7.52
C GLN A 232 -6.95 -17.18 -8.94
N LEU A 233 -6.52 -17.97 -9.93
CA LEU A 233 -6.87 -17.74 -11.33
C LEU A 233 -8.35 -18.04 -11.61
N GLU A 234 -8.91 -19.09 -10.99
CA GLU A 234 -10.35 -19.36 -11.01
C GLU A 234 -11.14 -18.18 -10.44
N GLY A 235 -10.73 -17.66 -9.28
CA GLY A 235 -11.39 -16.54 -8.62
C GLY A 235 -11.34 -15.26 -9.45
N LEU A 236 -10.19 -14.98 -10.07
CA LEU A 236 -10.03 -13.84 -10.99
C LEU A 236 -10.99 -13.92 -12.17
N ALA A 237 -11.08 -15.07 -12.84
CA ALA A 237 -12.00 -15.28 -13.95
C ALA A 237 -13.47 -15.09 -13.51
N MET A 238 -13.85 -15.64 -12.36
CA MET A 238 -15.20 -15.50 -11.81
C MET A 238 -15.57 -14.05 -11.46
N LEU A 239 -14.63 -13.24 -10.98
CA LEU A 239 -14.84 -11.80 -10.76
C LEU A 239 -15.11 -11.07 -12.09
N ALA A 240 -14.29 -11.35 -13.11
CA ALA A 240 -14.44 -10.75 -14.43
C ALA A 240 -15.80 -11.09 -15.06
N GLU A 241 -16.25 -12.34 -14.97
CA GLU A 241 -17.59 -12.78 -15.42
C GLU A 241 -18.73 -11.99 -14.77
N ARG A 242 -18.55 -11.56 -13.52
CA ARG A 242 -19.54 -10.78 -12.75
C ARG A 242 -19.30 -9.27 -12.84
N LYS A 243 -18.39 -8.82 -13.71
CA LYS A 243 -18.04 -7.40 -13.91
C LYS A 243 -17.56 -6.71 -12.62
N ILE A 244 -16.92 -7.46 -11.72
CA ILE A 244 -16.23 -6.92 -10.55
C ILE A 244 -14.80 -6.60 -10.98
N LEU A 245 -14.35 -5.36 -10.75
CA LEU A 245 -13.04 -4.93 -11.19
C LEU A 245 -11.96 -5.55 -10.30
N ALA A 246 -11.10 -6.35 -10.90
CA ALA A 246 -10.02 -7.02 -10.20
C ALA A 246 -8.70 -6.28 -10.36
N LYS A 247 -8.05 -5.92 -9.25
CA LYS A 247 -6.66 -5.47 -9.20
C LYS A 247 -5.80 -6.65 -8.76
N VAL A 248 -4.75 -6.96 -9.50
CA VAL A 248 -3.76 -7.94 -9.08
C VAL A 248 -2.61 -7.23 -8.37
N ASN A 249 -2.25 -7.65 -7.16
CA ASN A 249 -0.99 -7.28 -6.53
C ASN A 249 0.03 -8.40 -6.77
N SER A 250 1.28 -8.03 -7.02
CA SER A 250 2.40 -8.99 -7.01
C SER A 250 3.61 -8.37 -6.33
N VAL A 251 4.28 -9.13 -5.49
CA VAL A 251 5.56 -8.76 -4.88
C VAL A 251 6.68 -9.24 -5.80
N MET A 252 7.50 -8.32 -6.29
CA MET A 252 8.71 -8.61 -7.06
C MET A 252 9.83 -9.05 -6.12
N ILE A 253 10.26 -10.29 -6.30
CA ILE A 253 11.32 -10.94 -5.53
C ILE A 253 12.46 -11.29 -6.50
N PRO A 254 13.57 -10.52 -6.47
CA PRO A 254 14.72 -10.74 -7.36
C PRO A 254 15.24 -12.19 -7.32
N GLY A 255 15.46 -12.78 -8.49
CA GLY A 255 15.92 -14.16 -8.66
C GLY A 255 14.90 -15.24 -8.26
N VAL A 256 13.67 -14.87 -7.89
CA VAL A 256 12.58 -15.80 -7.58
C VAL A 256 11.46 -15.71 -8.62
N ASN A 257 10.89 -14.53 -8.81
CA ASN A 257 9.75 -14.33 -9.73
C ASN A 257 9.88 -13.09 -10.63
N ASP A 258 10.97 -12.35 -10.56
CA ASP A 258 11.21 -11.14 -11.35
C ASP A 258 11.06 -11.35 -12.86
N GLU A 259 11.59 -12.45 -13.41
CA GLU A 259 11.36 -12.79 -14.82
C GLU A 259 9.95 -13.34 -15.08
N HIS A 260 9.41 -14.10 -14.11
CA HIS A 260 8.10 -14.75 -14.18
C HIS A 260 6.93 -13.77 -14.21
N LEU A 261 7.08 -12.61 -13.57
CA LEU A 261 5.99 -11.65 -13.41
C LEU A 261 5.46 -11.07 -14.72
N VAL A 262 6.23 -11.12 -15.81
CA VAL A 262 5.73 -10.78 -17.16
C VAL A 262 4.69 -11.79 -17.62
N GLU A 263 4.94 -13.08 -17.42
CA GLU A 263 3.98 -14.14 -17.77
C GLU A 263 2.73 -14.10 -16.87
N VAL A 264 2.93 -13.80 -15.57
CA VAL A 264 1.83 -13.54 -14.64
C VAL A 264 0.96 -12.39 -15.16
N SER A 265 1.57 -11.26 -15.55
CA SER A 265 0.85 -10.08 -16.06
C SER A 265 0.01 -10.42 -17.29
N LYS A 266 0.61 -11.12 -18.25
CA LYS A 266 -0.08 -11.59 -19.46
C LYS A 266 -1.26 -12.50 -19.14
N THR A 267 -1.07 -13.43 -18.20
CA THR A 267 -2.10 -14.39 -17.80
C THR A 267 -3.26 -13.71 -17.10
N VAL A 268 -2.98 -12.85 -16.11
CA VAL A 268 -4.04 -12.18 -15.36
C VAL A 268 -4.80 -11.18 -16.23
N ARG A 269 -4.15 -10.51 -17.19
CA ARG A 269 -4.87 -9.70 -18.19
C ARG A 269 -5.80 -10.55 -19.03
N GLY A 270 -5.33 -11.70 -19.51
CA GLY A 270 -6.13 -12.64 -20.30
C GLY A 270 -7.37 -13.15 -19.56
N LEU A 271 -7.32 -13.20 -18.23
CA LEU A 271 -8.44 -13.59 -17.37
C LEU A 271 -9.32 -12.42 -16.91
N GLY A 272 -9.04 -11.19 -17.35
CA GLY A 272 -9.87 -10.02 -17.08
C GLY A 272 -9.44 -9.16 -15.89
N ALA A 273 -8.19 -9.25 -15.43
CA ALA A 273 -7.64 -8.28 -14.49
C ALA A 273 -7.69 -6.87 -15.10
N PHE A 274 -8.18 -5.91 -14.31
CA PHE A 274 -8.30 -4.52 -14.73
C PHE A 274 -6.99 -3.75 -14.56
N LEU A 275 -6.28 -4.02 -13.45
CA LEU A 275 -5.06 -3.33 -13.05
C LEU A 275 -4.09 -4.33 -12.42
N HIS A 276 -2.79 -4.14 -12.63
CA HIS A 276 -1.73 -4.90 -12.00
C HIS A 276 -0.78 -3.97 -11.25
N ASN A 277 -0.54 -4.26 -9.99
CA ASN A 277 0.30 -3.50 -9.09
C ASN A 277 1.47 -4.38 -8.66
N VAL A 278 2.59 -4.27 -9.39
CA VAL A 278 3.85 -4.92 -9.02
C VAL A 278 4.58 -4.03 -8.03
N MET A 279 4.78 -4.56 -6.82
CA MET A 279 5.37 -3.88 -5.67
C MET A 279 6.74 -4.48 -5.33
N PRO A 280 7.68 -3.69 -4.78
CA PRO A 280 8.97 -4.22 -4.37
C PRO A 280 8.84 -5.13 -3.14
N LEU A 281 9.65 -6.19 -3.08
CA LEU A 281 9.92 -6.89 -1.83
C LEU A 281 10.59 -5.95 -0.84
N VAL A 282 10.04 -5.88 0.38
CA VAL A 282 10.71 -5.25 1.52
C VAL A 282 11.35 -6.36 2.35
N SER A 283 12.68 -6.36 2.41
CA SER A 283 13.46 -7.45 3.01
C SER A 283 14.39 -6.99 4.13
N ALA A 284 14.12 -5.84 4.76
CA ALA A 284 14.86 -5.42 5.95
C ALA A 284 14.72 -6.49 7.06
N PRO A 285 15.83 -6.97 7.67
CA PRO A 285 15.80 -8.03 8.68
C PRO A 285 14.95 -7.70 9.91
N GLU A 286 14.81 -6.40 10.24
CA GLU A 286 13.99 -5.89 11.34
C GLU A 286 12.51 -6.27 11.25
N HIS A 287 12.00 -6.54 10.05
CA HIS A 287 10.62 -7.02 9.88
C HIS A 287 10.46 -8.50 10.26
N GLY A 288 11.56 -9.24 10.47
CA GLY A 288 11.56 -10.62 10.93
C GLY A 288 10.87 -11.59 9.96
N THR A 289 10.87 -11.29 8.67
CA THR A 289 10.35 -12.17 7.62
C THR A 289 11.40 -13.22 7.27
N VAL A 290 11.00 -14.36 6.70
CA VAL A 290 11.96 -15.41 6.29
C VAL A 290 12.95 -14.85 5.27
N PHE A 291 12.46 -14.10 4.28
CA PHE A 291 13.34 -13.47 3.29
C PHE A 291 14.26 -12.40 3.90
N GLY A 292 13.75 -11.58 4.83
CA GLY A 292 14.59 -10.56 5.47
C GLY A 292 15.69 -11.18 6.35
N LEU A 293 15.37 -12.23 7.11
CA LEU A 293 16.34 -12.95 7.94
C LEU A 293 17.35 -13.75 7.10
N ALA A 294 16.97 -14.18 5.90
CA ALA A 294 17.85 -14.91 4.97
C ALA A 294 18.70 -13.98 4.09
N GLY A 295 18.56 -12.66 4.20
CA GLY A 295 19.33 -11.70 3.39
C GLY A 295 18.91 -11.62 1.92
N GLN A 296 17.68 -12.04 1.58
CA GLN A 296 17.16 -11.89 0.22
C GLN A 296 17.06 -10.40 -0.15
N PRO A 297 17.72 -9.91 -1.21
CA PRO A 297 17.62 -8.51 -1.58
C PRO A 297 16.23 -8.15 -2.14
N GLY A 298 15.77 -6.95 -1.83
CA GLY A 298 14.65 -6.30 -2.54
C GLY A 298 15.12 -5.74 -3.90
N PRO A 299 14.20 -5.49 -4.85
CA PRO A 299 14.57 -4.94 -6.15
C PRO A 299 14.95 -3.46 -6.03
N THR A 300 15.89 -3.00 -6.88
CA THR A 300 16.17 -1.57 -7.03
C THR A 300 15.01 -0.84 -7.72
N PRO A 301 14.88 0.49 -7.57
CA PRO A 301 13.88 1.27 -8.31
C PRO A 301 13.94 1.06 -9.82
N GLN A 302 15.15 0.93 -10.38
CA GLN A 302 15.38 0.70 -11.80
C GLN A 302 14.93 -0.69 -12.23
N GLN A 303 15.22 -1.74 -11.43
CA GLN A 303 14.74 -3.10 -11.69
C GLN A 303 13.21 -3.16 -11.65
N LEU A 304 12.58 -2.55 -10.64
CA LEU A 304 11.13 -2.50 -10.53
C LEU A 304 10.49 -1.78 -11.73
N LYS A 305 11.03 -0.62 -12.11
CA LYS A 305 10.54 0.13 -13.27
C LYS A 305 10.70 -0.68 -14.56
N ALA A 306 11.85 -1.31 -14.77
CA ALA A 306 12.10 -2.11 -15.96
C ALA A 306 11.12 -3.29 -16.07
N LEU A 307 10.82 -3.96 -14.96
CA LEU A 307 9.79 -5.00 -14.94
C LEU A 307 8.40 -4.44 -15.24
N GLN A 308 8.00 -3.35 -14.58
CA GLN A 308 6.71 -2.70 -14.83
C GLN A 308 6.55 -2.26 -16.29
N ASP A 309 7.61 -1.71 -16.90
CA ASP A 309 7.62 -1.30 -18.31
C ASP A 309 7.48 -2.52 -19.25
N ARG A 310 8.10 -3.66 -18.93
CA ARG A 310 7.90 -4.92 -19.66
C ARG A 310 6.47 -5.46 -19.53
N CYS A 311 5.87 -5.33 -18.35
CA CYS A 311 4.47 -5.68 -18.11
C CYS A 311 3.50 -4.78 -18.89
N GLU A 312 3.81 -3.49 -19.04
CA GLU A 312 3.05 -2.53 -19.87
C GLU A 312 3.31 -2.69 -21.38
N GLY A 313 4.40 -3.36 -21.77
CA GLY A 313 4.78 -3.57 -23.17
C GLY A 313 4.04 -4.74 -23.84
N GLU A 314 4.38 -5.03 -25.09
CA GLU A 314 3.80 -6.15 -25.85
C GLU A 314 4.02 -7.50 -25.14
N ASP A 315 5.17 -7.67 -24.48
CA ASP A 315 5.55 -8.89 -23.76
C ASP A 315 4.61 -9.22 -22.59
N GLY A 316 4.26 -8.21 -21.78
CA GLY A 316 3.27 -8.31 -20.71
C GLY A 316 1.82 -8.23 -21.18
N ALA A 317 1.63 -8.22 -22.50
CA ALA A 317 0.39 -7.92 -23.18
C ALA A 317 -0.20 -6.64 -22.62
N ASP A 318 0.37 -5.45 -22.83
CA ASP A 318 -0.15 -4.13 -22.44
C ASP A 318 -1.01 -4.08 -21.15
N MET A 319 -0.48 -4.66 -20.06
CA MET A 319 -1.17 -4.65 -18.79
C MET A 319 -1.23 -3.23 -18.24
N ASN A 320 -2.37 -2.85 -17.65
CA ASN A 320 -2.48 -1.56 -16.97
C ASN A 320 -1.72 -1.65 -15.64
N MET A 321 -0.63 -0.91 -15.52
CA MET A 321 0.15 -0.92 -14.27
C MET A 321 -0.27 0.21 -13.32
N MET A 322 -0.40 -0.13 -12.04
CA MET A 322 -0.55 0.84 -10.96
C MET A 322 0.83 1.37 -10.53
N ARG A 323 1.02 2.69 -10.52
CA ARG A 323 2.31 3.33 -10.17
C ARG A 323 2.26 4.24 -8.95
N HIS A 324 1.06 4.51 -8.44
CA HIS A 324 0.79 5.39 -7.29
C HIS A 324 0.47 4.61 -5.99
N CYS A 325 0.77 3.31 -5.93
CA CYS A 325 0.50 2.49 -4.75
C CYS A 325 1.43 2.84 -3.59
N ARG A 326 0.88 2.92 -2.37
CA ARG A 326 1.62 3.25 -1.14
C ARG A 326 1.77 2.10 -0.16
N GLN A 327 1.21 0.91 -0.45
CA GLN A 327 1.11 -0.22 0.48
C GLN A 327 0.49 0.23 1.82
N CYS A 328 -0.79 0.58 1.77
CA CYS A 328 -1.48 1.21 2.90
C CYS A 328 -1.67 0.26 4.07
N ARG A 329 -1.58 0.76 5.31
CA ARG A 329 -1.89 -0.02 6.53
C ARG A 329 -3.29 -0.66 6.48
N ALA A 330 -3.51 -1.73 7.26
CA ALA A 330 -4.81 -2.41 7.30
C ALA A 330 -5.88 -1.60 8.04
N ASP A 331 -5.49 -0.49 8.67
CA ASP A 331 -6.33 0.49 9.36
C ASP A 331 -6.15 1.92 8.85
N ALA A 332 -5.53 2.09 7.67
CA ALA A 332 -5.25 3.41 7.10
C ALA A 332 -6.52 4.24 6.91
N VAL A 333 -6.46 5.54 7.20
CA VAL A 333 -7.58 6.48 7.06
C VAL A 333 -7.10 7.74 6.35
N GLY A 334 -7.78 8.18 5.29
CA GLY A 334 -7.50 9.46 4.65
C GLY A 334 -7.06 9.36 3.20
N LEU A 335 -6.38 10.39 2.71
CA LEU A 335 -5.87 10.48 1.35
C LEU A 335 -4.64 9.58 1.17
N LEU A 336 -4.35 9.26 -0.09
CA LEU A 336 -3.13 8.56 -0.45
C LEU A 336 -1.89 9.42 -0.11
N GLY A 337 -1.12 9.01 0.91
CA GLY A 337 0.05 9.76 1.39
C GLY A 337 -0.21 10.63 2.63
N GLU A 338 -1.46 10.72 3.09
CA GLU A 338 -1.86 11.43 4.30
C GLU A 338 -2.74 10.52 5.17
N ASP A 339 -2.10 9.71 6.02
CA ASP A 339 -2.78 8.84 6.97
C ASP A 339 -3.17 9.64 8.22
N ARG A 340 -4.46 9.64 8.52
CA ARG A 340 -5.12 10.34 9.65
C ARG A 340 -5.70 9.34 10.64
N GLY A 341 -5.28 8.07 10.61
CA GLY A 341 -5.79 7.01 11.49
C GLY A 341 -5.68 7.34 12.98
N ASP A 342 -4.60 8.04 13.37
CA ASP A 342 -4.31 8.39 14.77
C ASP A 342 -5.29 9.41 15.36
N GLU A 343 -6.06 10.12 14.53
CA GLU A 343 -7.11 11.04 14.99
C GLU A 343 -8.35 10.29 15.55
N PHE A 344 -8.48 8.99 15.23
CA PHE A 344 -9.67 8.19 15.52
C PHE A 344 -9.36 7.03 16.46
N THR A 345 -9.13 7.34 17.73
CA THR A 345 -8.82 6.36 18.77
C THR A 345 -10.06 5.56 19.20
N PRO A 346 -9.92 4.34 19.76
CA PRO A 346 -11.04 3.51 20.20
C PRO A 346 -12.10 4.23 21.04
N GLU A 347 -11.69 5.14 21.92
CA GLU A 347 -12.58 5.89 22.82
C GLU A 347 -13.55 6.80 22.07
N THR A 348 -13.23 7.16 20.83
CA THR A 348 -14.04 8.06 20.00
C THR A 348 -15.24 7.37 19.37
N TYR A 349 -15.20 6.04 19.19
CA TYR A 349 -16.26 5.29 18.50
C TYR A 349 -16.81 4.07 19.26
N GLN A 350 -16.01 3.39 20.09
CA GLN A 350 -16.45 2.17 20.75
C GLN A 350 -17.60 2.42 21.73
N GLY A 351 -18.64 1.59 21.63
CA GLY A 351 -19.83 1.68 22.50
C GLY A 351 -20.68 2.93 22.30
N ARG A 352 -20.43 3.71 21.23
CA ARG A 352 -21.19 4.93 20.90
C ARG A 352 -22.07 4.69 19.69
N GLU A 353 -23.27 5.27 19.74
CA GLU A 353 -24.10 5.41 18.55
C GLU A 353 -23.68 6.66 17.79
N ILE A 354 -23.24 6.48 16.56
CA ILE A 354 -22.70 7.57 15.73
C ILE A 354 -23.68 7.82 14.59
N ALA A 355 -24.16 9.06 14.49
CA ALA A 355 -25.00 9.51 13.39
C ALA A 355 -24.16 9.66 12.12
N TYR A 356 -24.72 9.23 10.99
CA TYR A 356 -24.03 9.28 9.70
C TYR A 356 -24.41 10.55 8.93
N ASP A 357 -23.45 11.44 8.66
CA ASP A 357 -23.67 12.70 7.93
C ASP A 357 -23.68 12.49 6.41
N LEU A 358 -24.72 11.82 5.89
CA LEU A 358 -24.84 11.59 4.44
C LEU A 358 -25.00 12.92 3.66
N GLU A 359 -25.80 13.86 4.17
CA GLU A 359 -26.06 15.12 3.48
C GLU A 359 -24.79 15.97 3.33
N GLY A 360 -24.02 16.14 4.41
CA GLY A 360 -22.77 16.88 4.37
C GLY A 360 -21.72 16.22 3.47
N ARG A 361 -21.69 14.89 3.40
CA ARG A 361 -20.80 14.15 2.49
C ARG A 361 -21.16 14.37 1.02
N LEU A 362 -22.44 14.27 0.66
CA LEU A 362 -22.89 14.54 -0.70
C LEU A 362 -22.60 15.98 -1.13
N ALA A 363 -22.76 16.95 -0.23
CA ALA A 363 -22.40 18.35 -0.49
C ALA A 363 -20.89 18.54 -0.75
N ALA A 364 -20.04 17.90 0.06
CA ALA A 364 -18.58 17.95 -0.12
C ALA A 364 -18.14 17.27 -1.42
N HIS A 365 -18.71 16.12 -1.77
CA HIS A 365 -18.42 15.44 -3.04
C HIS A 365 -18.84 16.30 -4.25
N ALA A 366 -19.99 16.98 -4.19
CA ALA A 366 -20.40 17.89 -5.24
C ALA A 366 -19.43 19.07 -5.42
N GLU A 367 -18.81 19.55 -4.34
CA GLU A 367 -17.76 20.57 -4.39
C GLU A 367 -16.46 20.05 -5.01
N ILE A 368 -16.03 18.85 -4.62
CA ILE A 368 -14.86 18.18 -5.23
C ILE A 368 -15.05 18.02 -6.74
N GLU A 369 -16.22 17.58 -7.19
CA GLU A 369 -16.50 17.38 -8.61
C GLU A 369 -16.55 18.70 -9.40
N ARG A 370 -17.07 19.80 -8.81
CA ARG A 370 -16.97 21.13 -9.44
C ARG A 370 -15.52 21.52 -9.65
N TRP A 371 -14.70 21.39 -8.60
CA TRP A 371 -13.29 21.76 -8.68
C TRP A 371 -12.49 20.88 -9.66
N ARG A 372 -12.82 19.59 -9.76
CA ARG A 372 -12.24 18.70 -10.80
C ARG A 372 -12.60 19.15 -12.21
N GLN A 373 -13.84 19.54 -12.46
CA GLN A 373 -14.27 20.03 -13.77
C GLN A 373 -13.53 21.32 -14.15
N GLU A 374 -13.39 22.26 -13.21
CA GLU A 374 -12.63 23.49 -13.39
C GLU A 374 -11.15 23.20 -13.68
N THR A 375 -10.53 22.32 -12.90
CA THR A 375 -9.12 21.91 -13.08
C THR A 375 -8.90 21.21 -14.42
N ARG A 376 -9.85 20.37 -14.86
CA ARG A 376 -9.80 19.71 -16.18
C ARG A 376 -9.92 20.72 -17.31
N ALA A 377 -10.83 21.68 -17.20
CA ALA A 377 -10.96 22.75 -18.19
C ALA A 377 -9.68 23.58 -18.28
N GLU A 378 -9.04 23.89 -17.15
CA GLU A 378 -7.74 24.59 -17.13
C GLU A 378 -6.64 23.73 -17.76
N ARG A 379 -6.58 22.43 -17.48
CA ARG A 379 -5.67 21.47 -18.12
C ARG A 379 -5.83 21.41 -19.63
N GLU A 380 -7.05 21.50 -20.17
CA GLU A 380 -7.28 21.51 -21.61
C GLU A 380 -6.80 22.81 -22.28
N THR A 381 -6.74 23.92 -21.53
CA THR A 381 -6.23 25.21 -22.03
C THR A 381 -4.70 25.31 -21.99
N VAL A 382 -4.04 24.53 -21.15
CA VAL A 382 -2.58 24.40 -21.12
C VAL A 382 -2.21 23.26 -22.07
N THR A 383 -1.41 23.49 -23.10
CA THR A 383 -0.92 22.47 -24.04
C THR A 383 0.03 21.44 -23.37
N VAL A 384 -0.44 20.72 -22.36
CA VAL A 384 0.15 19.46 -21.90
C VAL A 384 -0.62 18.39 -22.64
N ALA A 385 0.02 17.76 -23.62
CA ALA A 385 -0.64 16.74 -24.41
C ALA A 385 -0.98 15.56 -23.48
N GLY A 386 -2.28 15.36 -23.24
CA GLY A 386 -2.81 14.02 -22.95
C GLY A 386 -2.38 13.02 -24.03
N PRO A 387 -2.68 11.73 -23.88
CA PRO A 387 -1.87 10.53 -24.21
C PRO A 387 -1.18 10.53 -25.58
N ALA A 388 -0.32 11.50 -25.84
CA ALA A 388 0.55 11.55 -26.99
C ALA A 388 1.58 10.43 -26.82
N THR A 389 1.98 9.83 -27.94
CA THR A 389 3.09 8.88 -28.00
C THR A 389 4.26 9.43 -27.17
N ARG A 390 4.71 8.62 -26.20
CA ARG A 390 5.87 8.94 -25.35
C ARG A 390 7.00 9.46 -26.26
N PRO A 391 7.54 10.67 -26.02
CA PRO A 391 8.68 11.16 -26.75
C PRO A 391 9.90 10.25 -26.56
N ASP A 392 10.76 10.15 -27.58
CA ASP A 392 11.99 9.33 -27.49
C ASP A 392 12.94 9.85 -26.41
N ASP A 393 12.97 11.17 -26.20
CA ASP A 393 13.77 11.83 -25.16
C ASP A 393 12.88 12.24 -23.99
N VAL A 394 13.09 11.58 -22.85
CA VAL A 394 12.45 11.90 -21.57
C VAL A 394 13.48 11.94 -20.45
N VAL A 395 13.21 12.76 -19.44
CA VAL A 395 13.99 12.85 -18.20
C VAL A 395 13.09 12.54 -17.01
N LEU A 396 13.69 12.15 -15.88
CA LEU A 396 12.96 12.01 -14.62
C LEU A 396 12.93 13.33 -13.87
N VAL A 397 11.75 13.74 -13.41
CA VAL A 397 11.50 14.95 -12.63
C VAL A 397 10.75 14.57 -11.36
N ALA A 398 11.34 14.87 -10.21
CA ALA A 398 10.73 14.66 -8.91
C ALA A 398 9.87 15.86 -8.50
N VAL A 399 8.74 15.62 -7.86
CA VAL A 399 7.77 16.65 -7.48
C VAL A 399 7.35 16.48 -6.04
N ALA A 400 7.45 17.54 -5.24
CA ALA A 400 6.92 17.59 -3.89
C ALA A 400 5.48 18.14 -3.89
N THR A 401 4.52 17.31 -3.49
CA THR A 401 3.11 17.66 -3.43
C THR A 401 2.40 16.99 -2.26
N LYS A 402 1.32 17.61 -1.77
CA LYS A 402 0.31 17.06 -0.86
C LYS A 402 -0.96 16.62 -1.59
N GLY A 403 -0.95 16.55 -2.92
CA GLY A 403 -2.10 16.25 -3.77
C GLY A 403 -2.65 17.50 -4.46
N SER A 404 -3.94 17.48 -4.82
CA SER A 404 -4.63 18.61 -5.50
C SER A 404 -4.10 18.96 -6.91
N GLY A 405 -3.25 18.13 -7.51
CA GLY A 405 -2.71 18.35 -8.85
C GLY A 405 -1.69 19.49 -8.96
N VAL A 406 -1.21 20.02 -7.83
CA VAL A 406 -0.31 21.19 -7.77
C VAL A 406 0.99 20.89 -7.01
N VAL A 407 2.07 21.56 -7.40
CA VAL A 407 3.32 21.61 -6.65
C VAL A 407 3.11 22.55 -5.46
N ASN A 408 2.92 22.01 -4.27
CA ASN A 408 2.52 22.79 -3.09
C ASN A 408 3.31 22.44 -1.82
N GLN A 409 4.31 21.56 -1.91
CA GLN A 409 5.04 21.09 -0.73
C GLN A 409 6.48 21.61 -0.70
N HIS A 410 6.92 22.02 0.49
CA HIS A 410 8.30 22.44 0.78
C HIS A 410 9.20 21.20 0.86
N PHE A 411 10.41 21.25 0.30
CA PHE A 411 11.36 20.12 0.26
C PHE A 411 11.59 19.48 1.64
N GLY A 412 12.00 20.27 2.64
CA GLY A 412 12.26 19.78 3.99
C GLY A 412 11.06 19.24 4.77
N HIS A 413 9.84 19.41 4.25
CA HIS A 413 8.62 18.82 4.82
C HIS A 413 8.05 17.72 3.92
N ALA A 414 8.67 17.44 2.77
CA ALA A 414 8.21 16.40 1.87
C ALA A 414 8.49 15.04 2.53
N SER A 415 7.43 14.31 2.83
CA SER A 415 7.51 12.90 3.21
C SER A 415 7.72 11.99 2.00
N GLU A 416 7.53 12.53 0.79
CA GLU A 416 7.59 11.78 -0.46
C GLU A 416 7.82 12.69 -1.67
N PHE A 417 8.29 12.09 -2.77
CA PHE A 417 8.43 12.72 -4.08
C PHE A 417 7.73 11.89 -5.15
N TRP A 418 6.97 12.57 -6.00
CA TRP A 418 6.31 11.97 -7.15
C TRP A 418 7.23 12.08 -8.35
N ILE A 419 7.57 10.95 -8.94
CA ILE A 419 8.55 10.88 -10.02
C ILE A 419 7.81 10.79 -11.35
N TYR A 420 8.02 11.80 -12.18
CA TYR A 420 7.47 11.90 -13.51
C TYR A 420 8.54 11.64 -14.56
N GLU A 421 8.22 10.87 -15.59
CA GLU A 421 8.89 11.02 -16.87
C GLU A 421 8.36 12.29 -17.55
N ALA A 422 9.27 13.13 -18.04
CA ALA A 422 8.95 14.42 -18.61
C ALA A 422 9.66 14.62 -19.95
N GLY A 423 8.92 15.11 -20.94
CA GLY A 423 9.40 15.45 -22.27
C GLY A 423 8.76 16.75 -22.77
N ARG A 424 9.02 17.13 -24.02
CA ARG A 424 8.43 18.35 -24.60
C ARG A 424 6.90 18.26 -24.61
N SER A 425 6.25 19.11 -23.81
CA SER A 425 4.78 19.16 -23.67
C SER A 425 4.15 17.83 -23.24
N TRP A 426 4.91 16.99 -22.54
CA TRP A 426 4.50 15.64 -22.12
C TRP A 426 5.00 15.33 -20.72
N ALA A 427 4.15 14.73 -19.89
CA ALA A 427 4.48 14.30 -18.55
C ALA A 427 3.70 13.03 -18.20
N ARG A 428 4.34 12.07 -17.54
CA ARG A 428 3.70 10.85 -17.03
C ARG A 428 4.25 10.49 -15.67
N LEU A 429 3.38 10.34 -14.67
CA LEU A 429 3.77 9.81 -13.37
C LEU A 429 4.23 8.36 -13.55
N VAL A 430 5.46 8.05 -13.15
CA VAL A 430 6.05 6.71 -13.29
C VAL A 430 6.28 6.00 -11.96
N GLN A 431 6.47 6.74 -10.88
CA GLN A 431 6.73 6.19 -9.56
C GLN A 431 6.45 7.24 -8.49
N THR A 432 6.36 6.78 -7.25
CA THR A 432 6.44 7.64 -6.06
C THR A 432 7.48 7.09 -5.10
N ARG A 433 8.31 7.95 -4.50
CA ARG A 433 9.39 7.56 -3.58
C ARG A 433 9.16 8.18 -2.21
N ASP A 434 9.21 7.35 -1.17
CA ASP A 434 8.88 7.71 0.21
C ASP A 434 10.16 8.01 0.99
N VAL A 435 10.30 9.22 1.53
CA VAL A 435 11.53 9.65 2.22
C VAL A 435 11.78 8.80 3.47
N GLN A 436 10.73 8.44 4.22
CA GLN A 436 10.87 7.67 5.47
C GLN A 436 11.33 6.22 5.22
N ARG A 437 10.89 5.58 4.13
CA ARG A 437 11.37 4.24 3.74
C ARG A 437 12.87 4.22 3.43
N TYR A 438 13.39 5.31 2.89
CA TYR A 438 14.82 5.44 2.60
C TYR A 438 15.60 6.02 3.77
N CYS A 439 14.90 6.55 4.78
CA CYS A 439 15.45 7.12 6.01
C CYS A 439 15.09 6.22 7.20
N GLU A 440 15.61 5.00 7.23
CA GLU A 440 15.34 4.04 8.30
C GLU A 440 15.89 4.51 9.66
N GLY A 441 15.00 5.04 10.52
CA GLY A 441 15.09 5.01 11.98
C GLY A 441 16.11 5.92 12.70
N PRO A 442 15.83 6.32 13.97
CA PRO A 442 16.74 7.11 14.80
C PRO A 442 17.95 6.33 15.35
N THR A 443 18.05 5.03 15.09
CA THR A 443 19.08 4.14 15.65
C THR A 443 20.28 3.86 14.76
N GLU A 444 20.29 4.34 13.51
CA GLU A 444 21.51 4.48 12.70
C GLU A 444 22.01 5.93 12.68
N CYS A 445 21.99 6.60 13.83
CA CYS A 445 22.78 7.82 14.06
C CYS A 445 24.23 7.46 14.44
N GLY A 446 24.79 6.43 13.79
CA GLY A 446 26.19 6.03 13.87
C GLY A 446 26.83 6.30 12.51
N ASP A 447 27.55 7.42 12.43
CA ASP A 447 28.42 7.85 11.34
C ASP A 447 27.75 8.17 9.98
N GLY A 448 27.15 9.37 9.87
CA GLY A 448 27.49 10.28 8.77
C GLY A 448 26.46 10.65 7.68
N ALA A 449 25.33 9.96 7.51
CA ALA A 449 24.34 10.35 6.48
C ALA A 449 23.12 11.07 7.10
N SER A 450 22.94 12.34 6.78
CA SER A 450 21.74 13.09 7.14
C SER A 450 20.53 12.62 6.32
N VAL A 451 19.31 12.85 6.82
CA VAL A 451 18.05 12.62 6.05
C VAL A 451 18.13 13.25 4.65
N LEU A 452 18.83 14.37 4.53
CA LEU A 452 19.06 15.05 3.26
C LEU A 452 19.91 14.20 2.30
N ASP A 453 21.01 13.60 2.76
CA ASP A 453 21.90 12.80 1.92
C ASP A 453 21.17 11.56 1.37
N LYS A 454 20.43 10.87 2.24
CA LYS A 454 19.59 9.72 1.83
C LYS A 454 18.50 10.13 0.83
N THR A 455 17.93 11.33 1.00
CA THR A 455 16.94 11.87 0.06
C THR A 455 17.57 12.19 -1.30
N ILE A 456 18.78 12.76 -1.32
CA ILE A 456 19.50 13.08 -2.55
C ILE A 456 19.89 11.79 -3.29
N GLU A 457 20.41 10.80 -2.57
CA GLU A 457 20.72 9.48 -3.13
C GLU A 457 19.47 8.83 -3.74
N MET A 458 18.35 8.86 -3.03
CA MET A 458 17.05 8.38 -3.53
C MET A 458 16.59 9.11 -4.80
N LEU A 459 17.02 10.36 -5.03
CA LEU A 459 16.65 11.18 -6.18
C LEU A 459 17.76 11.30 -7.23
N SER A 460 18.86 10.57 -7.09
CA SER A 460 20.07 10.71 -7.90
C SER A 460 19.90 10.44 -9.41
N ASP A 461 18.85 9.72 -9.80
CA ASP A 461 18.49 9.48 -11.20
C ASP A 461 17.51 10.52 -11.77
N CYS A 462 17.07 11.49 -10.96
CA CYS A 462 16.21 12.58 -11.39
C CYS A 462 17.04 13.76 -11.89
N SER A 463 16.65 14.35 -13.01
CA SER A 463 17.31 15.53 -13.56
C SER A 463 16.88 16.83 -12.87
N ALA A 464 15.72 16.84 -12.20
CA ALA A 464 15.23 18.00 -11.46
C ALA A 464 14.29 17.61 -10.31
N VAL A 465 14.15 18.52 -9.33
CA VAL A 465 13.20 18.44 -8.21
C VAL A 465 12.38 19.73 -8.15
N LEU A 466 11.05 19.60 -8.17
CA LEU A 466 10.09 20.70 -8.10
C LEU A 466 9.45 20.75 -6.72
N CYS A 467 9.58 21.88 -6.03
CA CYS A 467 8.99 22.12 -4.71
C CYS A 467 8.35 23.51 -4.66
N SER A 468 7.40 23.73 -3.73
CA SER A 468 6.92 25.11 -3.50
C SER A 468 7.99 26.02 -2.90
N LYS A 469 8.95 25.42 -2.18
CA LYS A 469 10.10 26.10 -1.58
C LYS A 469 11.21 25.09 -1.24
N ILE A 470 12.47 25.50 -1.37
CA ILE A 470 13.68 24.72 -1.09
C ILE A 470 14.60 25.57 -0.19
N GLY A 471 15.09 24.99 0.91
CA GLY A 471 16.05 25.67 1.79
C GLY A 471 17.45 25.72 1.16
N PRO A 472 18.33 26.65 1.58
CA PRO A 472 19.65 26.83 0.97
C PRO A 472 20.54 25.58 1.04
N GLY A 473 20.57 24.88 2.18
CA GLY A 473 21.35 23.64 2.32
C GLY A 473 20.92 22.53 1.34
N PRO A 474 19.63 22.14 1.31
CA PRO A 474 19.12 21.20 0.31
C PRO A 474 19.29 21.68 -1.13
N TYR A 475 19.17 22.99 -1.38
CA TYR A 475 19.36 23.57 -2.71
C TYR A 475 20.78 23.32 -3.22
N ASP A 476 21.79 23.71 -2.45
CA ASP A 476 23.21 23.54 -2.81
C ASP A 476 23.57 22.04 -2.98
N ALA A 477 23.00 21.18 -2.12
CA ALA A 477 23.27 19.74 -2.15
C ALA A 477 22.63 19.05 -3.36
N LEU A 478 21.45 19.48 -3.80
CA LEU A 478 20.82 19.00 -5.04
C LEU A 478 21.65 19.42 -6.26
N GLU A 479 22.08 20.68 -6.34
CA GLU A 479 22.94 21.16 -7.44
C GLU A 479 24.27 20.39 -7.49
N ALA A 480 24.88 20.15 -6.34
CA ALA A 480 26.12 19.36 -6.24
C ALA A 480 25.94 17.91 -6.71
N ALA A 481 24.74 17.34 -6.55
CA ALA A 481 24.38 16.02 -7.06
C ALA A 481 23.96 16.01 -8.54
N GLY A 482 23.95 17.17 -9.22
CA GLY A 482 23.53 17.30 -10.61
C GLY A 482 22.01 17.29 -10.81
N ILE A 483 21.24 17.49 -9.73
CA ILE A 483 19.78 17.52 -9.74
C ILE A 483 19.33 18.98 -9.70
N GLU A 484 18.62 19.48 -10.71
CA GLU A 484 18.21 20.88 -10.75
C GLU A 484 17.09 21.18 -9.73
N PRO A 485 17.31 22.03 -8.70
CA PRO A 485 16.25 22.46 -7.79
C PRO A 485 15.37 23.56 -8.43
N VAL A 486 14.06 23.34 -8.46
CA VAL A 486 13.09 24.29 -9.05
C VAL A 486 12.02 24.66 -8.00
N GLU A 487 11.98 25.93 -7.61
CA GLU A 487 10.89 26.46 -6.79
C GLU A 487 9.70 26.90 -7.67
N VAL A 488 8.54 26.26 -7.52
CA VAL A 488 7.34 26.53 -8.31
C VAL A 488 6.07 26.22 -7.51
N TYR A 489 5.04 27.06 -7.70
CA TYR A 489 3.68 26.80 -7.20
C TYR A 489 2.71 26.83 -8.39
N GLU A 490 2.49 25.67 -9.01
CA GLU A 490 1.73 25.55 -10.25
C GLU A 490 1.16 24.13 -10.40
N LEU A 491 0.27 23.91 -11.38
CA LEU A 491 -0.19 22.59 -11.79
C LEU A 491 1.02 21.69 -12.13
N ILE A 492 1.05 20.49 -11.55
CA ILE A 492 2.18 19.56 -11.65
C ILE A 492 2.51 19.27 -13.11
N GLU A 493 1.49 18.93 -13.91
CA GLU A 493 1.66 18.59 -15.32
C GLU A 493 2.27 19.73 -16.14
N LYS A 494 1.87 20.97 -15.87
CA LYS A 494 2.40 22.16 -16.56
C LYS A 494 3.86 22.40 -16.17
N ALA A 495 4.17 22.36 -14.88
CA ALA A 495 5.52 22.56 -14.36
C ALA A 495 6.48 21.47 -14.85
N VAL A 496 6.07 20.20 -14.76
CA VAL A 496 6.85 19.04 -15.21
C VAL A 496 7.09 19.08 -16.72
N ALA A 497 6.06 19.33 -17.53
CA ALA A 497 6.22 19.41 -18.99
C ALA A 497 7.13 20.57 -19.42
N THR A 498 7.07 21.70 -18.70
CA THR A 498 7.92 22.87 -18.95
C THR A 498 9.39 22.56 -18.63
N VAL A 499 9.66 22.01 -17.44
CA VAL A 499 11.01 21.65 -16.99
C VAL A 499 11.58 20.52 -17.85
N GLY A 500 10.82 19.45 -18.08
CA GLY A 500 11.24 18.34 -18.93
C GLY A 500 11.53 18.75 -20.37
N GLY A 501 10.69 19.61 -20.96
CA GLY A 501 10.93 20.18 -22.29
C GLY A 501 12.22 21.01 -22.38
N ARG A 502 12.57 21.75 -21.33
CA ARG A 502 13.82 22.52 -21.25
C ARG A 502 15.04 21.59 -21.10
N LEU A 503 14.97 20.62 -20.20
CA LEU A 503 16.06 19.68 -19.91
C LEU A 503 16.38 18.78 -21.11
N THR A 504 15.35 18.22 -21.75
CA THR A 504 15.53 17.39 -22.97
C THR A 504 16.11 18.20 -24.14
N ALA A 505 15.73 19.48 -24.28
CA ALA A 505 16.32 20.36 -25.29
C ALA A 505 17.81 20.69 -24.99
N ALA A 506 18.16 20.91 -23.72
CA ALA A 506 19.53 21.14 -23.31
C ALA A 506 20.42 19.90 -23.54
N ALA A 507 19.92 18.70 -23.20
CA ALA A 507 20.62 17.44 -23.45
C ALA A 507 20.88 17.23 -24.95
N ARG A 508 19.89 17.48 -25.82
CA ARG A 508 20.05 17.42 -27.28
C ARG A 508 21.09 18.40 -27.81
N ALA A 509 21.14 19.62 -27.27
CA ALA A 509 22.10 20.64 -27.67
C ALA A 509 23.55 20.31 -27.23
N ALA A 510 23.72 19.48 -26.20
CA ALA A 510 25.01 19.02 -25.70
C ALA A 510 25.57 17.80 -26.46
N VAL A 511 24.77 17.11 -27.29
CA VAL A 511 25.25 16.05 -28.17
C VAL A 511 26.00 16.68 -29.35
N PRO A 512 27.32 16.47 -29.52
CA PRO A 512 28.03 17.00 -30.67
C PRO A 512 27.50 16.36 -31.95
N VAL A 513 26.99 17.20 -32.87
CA VAL A 513 26.73 16.80 -34.25
C VAL A 513 28.08 16.49 -34.87
N ASN A 514 28.42 15.20 -35.02
CA ASN A 514 29.56 14.80 -35.84
C ASN A 514 29.27 15.24 -37.28
N PRO A 515 30.09 16.11 -37.91
CA PRO A 515 29.96 16.35 -39.33
C PRO A 515 30.36 15.07 -40.07
N ASP A 516 29.45 14.65 -40.95
CA ASP A 516 29.57 13.62 -41.98
C ASP A 516 31.03 13.29 -42.40
N PRO A 517 31.48 12.02 -42.39
CA PRO A 517 32.81 11.68 -42.84
C PRO A 517 32.81 11.60 -44.37
N ALA A 518 33.09 12.73 -45.02
CA ALA A 518 33.59 12.72 -46.38
C ALA A 518 34.98 12.08 -46.40
N GLY A 519 35.01 10.77 -46.63
CA GLY A 519 36.08 9.98 -47.24
C GLY A 519 37.52 10.20 -46.77
N THR A 520 38.02 9.27 -45.95
CA THR A 520 39.42 8.82 -46.03
C THR A 520 39.56 7.37 -45.56
N GLY A 521 40.25 6.60 -46.39
CA GLY A 521 40.76 5.22 -46.27
C GLY A 521 40.70 4.49 -44.93
N PHE A 522 40.14 3.28 -45.01
CA PHE A 522 40.34 2.16 -44.11
C PHE A 522 41.80 1.69 -44.18
N THR A 523 42.55 1.73 -43.07
CA THR A 523 43.65 0.80 -42.77
C THR A 523 43.81 0.65 -41.26
N ASP A 524 43.98 -0.61 -40.85
CA ASP A 524 44.56 -1.14 -39.62
C ASP A 524 43.64 -1.29 -38.39
N LEU A 525 43.03 -2.48 -38.32
CA LEU A 525 42.64 -3.16 -37.09
C LEU A 525 43.82 -4.06 -36.67
N ASP A 526 44.45 -3.77 -35.54
CA ASP A 526 45.34 -4.73 -34.88
C ASP A 526 44.54 -5.58 -33.87
N GLU A 527 44.96 -6.84 -33.80
CA GLU A 527 44.35 -8.01 -33.16
C GLU A 527 44.18 -7.88 -31.64
N ILE A 528 43.03 -8.32 -31.13
CA ILE A 528 42.83 -8.65 -29.72
C ILE A 528 43.17 -10.14 -29.55
N ASP A 529 44.14 -10.42 -28.69
CA ASP A 529 44.61 -11.75 -28.36
C ASP A 529 43.56 -12.47 -27.47
N LEU A 530 42.92 -13.50 -28.03
CA LEU A 530 41.80 -14.22 -27.41
C LEU A 530 42.27 -15.26 -26.37
N ASP A 531 43.57 -15.48 -26.24
CA ASP A 531 44.13 -16.48 -25.31
C ASP A 531 44.23 -15.93 -23.85
N GLU A 532 44.26 -14.61 -23.66
CA GLU A 532 44.30 -13.98 -22.32
C GLU A 532 42.93 -13.96 -21.63
N VAL A 533 41.84 -13.97 -22.40
CA VAL A 533 40.45 -13.91 -21.86
C VAL A 533 39.97 -15.28 -21.37
N GLU A 534 40.45 -16.38 -21.95
CA GLU A 534 40.10 -17.74 -21.52
C GLU A 534 40.83 -18.18 -20.23
N ALA A 535 41.98 -17.57 -19.90
CA ALA A 535 42.74 -17.88 -18.70
C ALA A 535 42.12 -17.30 -17.41
N GLU A 536 41.54 -16.09 -17.48
CA GLU A 536 40.86 -15.48 -16.32
C GLU A 536 39.51 -16.15 -15.98
N MET A 537 38.86 -16.78 -16.96
CA MET A 537 37.59 -17.49 -16.75
C MET A 537 37.76 -18.87 -16.07
N ALA A 538 38.96 -19.44 -16.07
CA ALA A 538 39.23 -20.75 -15.46
C ALA A 538 39.57 -20.68 -13.95
N GLU A 539 40.06 -19.56 -13.43
CA GLU A 539 40.30 -19.39 -11.98
C GLU A 539 39.02 -19.06 -11.18
N ALA A 540 37.98 -18.55 -11.85
CA ALA A 540 36.70 -18.20 -11.22
C ALA A 540 35.77 -19.41 -10.95
N GLU A 541 36.00 -20.56 -11.61
CA GLU A 541 35.18 -21.77 -11.41
C GLU A 541 35.70 -22.70 -10.30
N LEU A 542 36.92 -22.50 -9.78
CA LEU A 542 37.49 -23.37 -8.73
C LEU A 542 37.16 -22.94 -7.30
N VAL A 543 36.66 -21.71 -7.09
CA VAL A 543 36.34 -21.17 -5.74
C VAL A 543 34.88 -21.46 -5.32
N ARG A 544 34.06 -22.05 -6.20
CA ARG A 544 32.64 -22.35 -5.93
C ARG A 544 32.34 -23.77 -5.45
N ALA A 545 33.35 -24.60 -5.19
CA ALA A 545 33.17 -26.03 -4.88
C ALA A 545 33.47 -26.46 -3.42
N GLU A 546 33.89 -25.58 -2.51
CA GLU A 546 34.16 -25.94 -1.12
C GLU A 546 33.45 -25.01 -0.13
N LEU A 547 32.17 -25.27 0.16
CA LEU A 547 31.47 -24.88 1.39
C LEU A 547 30.08 -25.54 1.47
N VAL A 548 30.06 -26.87 1.48
CA VAL A 548 28.91 -27.64 1.96
C VAL A 548 29.45 -28.75 2.85
N GLN A 549 29.44 -28.53 4.17
CA GLN A 549 29.32 -29.57 5.20
C GLN A 549 29.18 -28.90 6.56
N GLY A 550 27.96 -28.91 7.11
CA GLY A 550 27.65 -28.42 8.44
C GLY A 550 26.30 -28.96 8.89
N GLU A 551 26.36 -29.88 9.86
CA GLU A 551 25.33 -30.68 10.54
C GLU A 551 23.88 -30.19 10.57
N LEU A 552 22.99 -31.16 10.30
CA LEU A 552 21.57 -31.19 10.65
C LEU A 552 21.41 -31.06 12.17
N VAL A 553 20.60 -30.11 12.62
CA VAL A 553 20.07 -30.06 13.98
C VAL A 553 18.60 -30.49 13.92
N ASP A 554 18.31 -31.65 14.49
CA ASP A 554 16.96 -32.13 14.75
C ASP A 554 16.26 -31.18 15.73
N VAL A 555 15.09 -30.67 15.35
CA VAL A 555 14.16 -30.00 16.26
C VAL A 555 12.79 -30.65 16.11
N ASP A 556 12.68 -31.86 16.63
CA ASP A 556 11.40 -32.41 17.06
C ASP A 556 11.07 -31.83 18.43
N LEU A 557 9.98 -31.06 18.50
CA LEU A 557 9.09 -30.91 19.67
C LEU A 557 7.97 -29.91 19.30
N LEU A 558 6.96 -30.39 18.56
CA LEU A 558 5.62 -29.82 18.59
C LEU A 558 4.63 -30.96 18.87
N ASP A 559 4.07 -30.89 20.07
CA ASP A 559 3.04 -31.76 20.63
C ASP A 559 1.80 -31.84 19.69
N PRO A 560 1.35 -33.03 19.24
CA PRO A 560 0.24 -33.15 18.29
C PRO A 560 -1.18 -33.06 18.90
N ASP A 561 -1.35 -32.95 20.22
CA ASP A 561 -2.67 -33.12 20.86
C ASP A 561 -3.35 -31.80 21.28
N LEU A 562 -3.56 -30.88 20.33
CA LEU A 562 -4.40 -29.69 20.52
C LEU A 562 -5.18 -29.35 19.24
N MET A 563 -6.00 -30.29 18.80
CA MET A 563 -7.05 -30.09 17.80
C MET A 563 -8.28 -30.88 18.24
N ASP A 564 -8.95 -30.41 19.29
CA ASP A 564 -10.37 -30.69 19.51
C ASP A 564 -10.99 -29.49 20.24
N ASP A 565 -12.16 -29.09 19.73
CA ASP A 565 -13.10 -28.05 20.17
C ASP A 565 -12.87 -26.56 19.80
N ASP A 566 -13.96 -25.99 19.27
CA ASP A 566 -14.20 -24.67 18.65
C ASP A 566 -13.81 -23.46 19.55
N PRO A 567 -12.85 -22.58 19.18
CA PRO A 567 -12.40 -21.49 20.04
C PRO A 567 -12.90 -20.12 19.55
N PHE A 568 -14.21 -19.85 19.63
CA PHE A 568 -14.72 -18.47 19.62
C PHE A 568 -15.87 -18.29 20.60
N GLU A 569 -15.59 -18.50 21.89
CA GLU A 569 -16.36 -17.88 22.95
C GLU A 569 -15.47 -17.65 24.19
N PHE A 570 -15.59 -16.45 24.77
CA PHE A 570 -14.95 -15.93 26.00
C PHE A 570 -13.50 -15.44 25.95
N ALA A 571 -13.36 -14.11 25.80
CA ALA A 571 -12.76 -13.27 26.84
C ALA A 571 -13.07 -11.77 26.58
N VAL A 572 -14.23 -11.30 27.02
CA VAL A 572 -14.45 -9.88 27.34
C VAL A 572 -14.60 -9.80 28.85
N THR A 573 -13.55 -9.33 29.54
CA THR A 573 -13.66 -8.57 30.81
C THR A 573 -12.28 -8.08 31.23
N VAL A 574 -11.98 -6.82 30.92
CA VAL A 574 -10.91 -6.06 31.60
C VAL A 574 -11.60 -5.25 32.69
N ARG A 575 -11.23 -5.45 33.96
CA ARG A 575 -11.54 -4.52 35.05
C ARG A 575 -10.30 -3.67 35.36
N PRO A 576 -10.45 -2.35 35.60
CA PRO A 576 -9.34 -1.43 35.77
C PRO A 576 -8.68 -1.58 37.14
N GLY A 577 -7.35 -1.68 37.16
CA GLY A 577 -6.55 -1.65 38.38
C GLY A 577 -6.16 -0.21 38.74
N SER A 578 -6.68 0.29 39.86
CA SER A 578 -6.25 1.53 40.52
C SER A 578 -5.25 1.23 41.64
N CYS A 579 -4.15 1.99 41.69
CA CYS A 579 -3.17 1.99 42.77
C CYS A 579 -3.73 2.53 44.10
N SER A 580 -3.44 1.80 45.19
CA SER A 580 -3.20 2.27 46.57
C SER A 580 -2.84 1.01 47.38
N GLY A 581 -1.68 0.84 48.00
CA GLY A 581 -1.13 1.63 49.09
C GLY A 581 -0.85 0.66 50.25
N GLU A 582 0.40 0.67 50.72
CA GLU A 582 0.89 0.29 52.06
C GLU A 582 0.60 -1.10 52.68
N GLY A 583 1.68 -1.74 53.13
CA GLY A 583 1.77 -2.13 54.54
C GLY A 583 1.58 -3.61 54.90
N GLY A 584 2.70 -4.33 55.00
CA GLY A 584 3.06 -4.97 56.27
C GLY A 584 2.56 -6.40 56.57
N LYS A 585 3.57 -7.22 56.89
CA LYS A 585 3.60 -8.26 57.94
C LYS A 585 3.07 -9.66 57.63
N SER A 586 4.07 -10.56 57.57
CA SER A 586 4.22 -11.78 58.38
C SER A 586 3.14 -12.86 58.33
N GLY A 587 3.57 -14.10 58.13
CA GLY A 587 2.83 -15.24 58.66
C GLY A 587 3.07 -16.52 57.89
N SER A 588 4.02 -17.30 58.39
CA SER A 588 4.23 -18.72 58.13
C SER A 588 2.93 -19.54 57.99
N CYS A 589 2.93 -20.51 57.09
CA CYS A 589 2.28 -21.78 57.36
C CYS A 589 3.04 -22.94 56.72
N SER A 590 3.54 -23.77 57.62
CA SER A 590 4.23 -25.03 57.43
C SER A 590 3.24 -26.18 57.17
N GLY A 591 3.71 -27.20 56.45
CA GLY A 591 3.50 -28.58 56.89
C GLY A 591 2.79 -29.54 55.94
N GLY A 592 3.45 -30.67 55.70
CA GLY A 592 2.88 -31.95 55.26
C GLY A 592 3.03 -32.20 53.77
N GLY A 593 3.91 -33.07 53.27
CA GLY A 593 4.47 -34.29 53.85
C GLY A 593 3.86 -35.50 53.13
N HIS A 594 4.55 -36.03 52.13
CA HIS A 594 4.40 -37.42 51.72
C HIS A 594 5.74 -38.02 51.31
N ARG A 595 5.80 -39.33 51.54
CA ARG A 595 6.97 -40.17 51.82
C ARG A 595 7.49 -40.85 50.56
N HIS A 596 8.80 -41.13 50.59
CA HIS A 596 9.55 -42.31 50.12
C HIS A 596 9.17 -42.92 48.75
N ASP A 597 10.11 -43.16 47.82
CA ASP A 597 11.15 -44.17 48.02
C ASP A 597 12.37 -44.03 47.08
N ALA A 598 13.50 -44.59 47.56
CA ALA A 598 14.73 -45.10 46.91
C ALA A 598 15.28 -44.47 45.60
N GLY A 599 16.58 -44.21 45.41
CA GLY A 599 17.77 -44.57 46.18
C GLY A 599 19.03 -44.53 45.30
N SER A 600 20.17 -44.48 45.98
CA SER A 600 21.55 -44.78 45.52
C SER A 600 22.34 -43.70 44.76
N GLY A 601 23.60 -43.51 45.18
CA GLY A 601 24.65 -43.01 44.29
C GLY A 601 25.57 -41.87 44.78
N HIS A 602 26.10 -41.93 46.00
CA HIS A 602 27.36 -41.23 46.38
C HIS A 602 28.51 -41.71 45.45
N ARG A 603 29.52 -40.92 45.04
CA ARG A 603 30.60 -40.36 45.88
C ARG A 603 31.75 -39.74 45.03
N HIS A 604 32.50 -38.82 45.68
CA HIS A 604 33.94 -38.53 45.56
C HIS A 604 34.45 -37.71 44.34
N ASP A 605 35.39 -36.76 44.44
CA ASP A 605 36.15 -36.16 45.57
C ASP A 605 37.01 -34.96 45.09
N ALA A 606 37.31 -34.06 46.03
CA ALA A 606 38.60 -33.35 46.31
C ALA A 606 39.22 -32.38 45.25
N GLU A 607 39.31 -31.05 45.52
CA GLU A 607 40.34 -30.31 46.32
C GLU A 607 41.68 -30.10 45.54
N HIS A 608 42.49 -29.03 45.62
CA HIS A 608 42.56 -27.76 46.35
C HIS A 608 43.81 -26.99 45.82
N ALA A 609 43.84 -25.64 45.90
CA ALA A 609 45.00 -24.81 46.36
C ALA A 609 44.78 -23.30 46.02
N ARG A 610 44.62 -22.41 47.03
CA ARG A 610 45.62 -21.49 47.67
C ARG A 610 46.12 -20.38 46.72
N THR A 611 46.15 -19.07 47.04
CA THR A 611 46.75 -18.35 48.20
C THR A 611 46.33 -16.86 48.24
N ASP A 612 46.18 -16.31 49.46
CA ASP A 612 46.17 -14.88 49.87
C ASP A 612 47.65 -14.37 50.06
N PRO A 613 48.05 -13.07 50.18
CA PRO A 613 47.60 -12.13 51.26
C PRO A 613 47.68 -10.58 51.00
N ARG A 614 46.97 -9.79 51.86
CA ARG A 614 47.32 -8.50 52.59
C ARG A 614 48.17 -7.38 51.88
N THR A 615 48.06 -6.04 52.05
CA THR A 615 47.43 -5.09 53.01
C THR A 615 47.67 -3.60 52.57
N GLU A 616 46.76 -2.69 52.98
CA GLU A 616 46.96 -1.30 53.48
C GLU A 616 47.19 -0.01 52.62
N LYS A 617 46.17 0.89 52.69
CA LYS A 617 46.12 2.31 53.15
C LYS A 617 46.82 3.49 52.39
N SER A 618 46.02 4.43 51.86
CA SER A 618 45.59 5.72 52.50
C SER A 618 45.55 7.01 51.62
N ARG A 619 44.42 7.74 51.80
CA ARG A 619 44.21 9.20 52.03
C ARG A 619 44.09 10.25 50.88
N ALA A 620 43.08 11.13 51.09
CA ALA A 620 42.85 12.53 50.67
C ALA A 620 42.32 12.76 49.23
N GLU A 621 41.41 13.69 48.90
CA GLU A 621 40.67 14.77 49.59
C GLU A 621 39.68 15.39 48.55
N ARG A 622 38.64 16.10 49.03
CA ARG A 622 37.84 17.16 48.34
C ARG A 622 36.89 16.71 47.19
N THR A 623 35.67 17.21 46.99
CA THR A 623 34.78 18.22 47.61
C THR A 623 33.40 18.09 46.95
N THR A 624 32.32 18.25 47.72
CA THR A 624 30.93 18.48 47.27
C THR A 624 30.74 19.91 46.72
N PRO A 625 29.57 20.26 46.15
CA PRO A 625 28.58 20.91 47.00
C PRO A 625 27.13 20.41 46.86
N GLU A 626 26.38 20.83 47.85
CA GLU A 626 25.11 20.36 48.36
C GLU A 626 23.97 21.32 47.99
N LYS A 627 22.74 20.82 48.20
CA LYS A 627 21.43 21.49 48.20
C LYS A 627 21.39 22.81 49.00
N ALA A 628 20.42 23.68 48.70
CA ALA A 628 19.33 24.00 49.66
C ALA A 628 18.30 25.04 49.14
N ARG A 629 17.09 24.88 49.66
CA ARG A 629 15.83 25.63 49.51
C ARG A 629 15.88 27.03 50.16
N ALA A 630 14.94 27.91 49.80
CA ALA A 630 14.03 28.58 50.75
C ALA A 630 12.96 29.47 50.06
N ASP A 631 11.70 29.22 50.42
CA ASP A 631 10.62 30.14 50.85
C ASP A 631 10.27 31.44 50.10
N GLY A 632 8.95 31.67 49.93
CA GLY A 632 8.42 33.04 49.86
C GLY A 632 7.04 33.27 49.22
N ALA A 633 5.98 33.13 50.03
CA ALA A 633 4.80 34.03 50.11
C ALA A 633 3.85 34.32 48.90
N ARG A 634 2.57 33.96 49.12
CA ARG A 634 1.33 34.62 48.62
C ARG A 634 1.22 36.07 49.15
N PRO A 635 0.49 37.04 48.52
CA PRO A 635 -0.98 37.07 48.60
C PRO A 635 -1.82 37.74 47.46
N ALA A 636 -3.06 37.25 47.37
CA ALA A 636 -4.37 37.90 47.19
C ALA A 636 -4.61 39.21 46.38
N HIS A 637 -5.53 39.08 45.41
CA HIS A 637 -6.76 39.87 45.11
C HIS A 637 -6.86 41.38 45.38
N THR A 638 -7.34 42.12 44.36
CA THR A 638 -8.44 43.14 44.39
C THR A 638 -8.71 43.57 42.93
N ARG A 639 -9.89 43.33 42.32
CA ARG A 639 -11.22 43.98 42.36
C ARG A 639 -11.41 45.13 41.36
N SER A 640 -12.44 44.95 40.51
CA SER A 640 -13.44 45.93 40.01
C SER A 640 -13.00 46.95 38.93
N VAL A 641 -13.84 47.53 38.05
CA VAL A 641 -15.24 47.42 37.56
C VAL A 641 -15.33 48.50 36.46
N GLY A 642 -16.12 48.29 35.39
CA GLY A 642 -17.11 49.30 34.99
C GLY A 642 -17.04 49.99 33.62
N THR A 643 -18.17 49.85 32.91
CA THR A 643 -18.90 50.88 32.12
C THR A 643 -18.32 51.26 30.74
N GLY A 644 -19.09 51.50 29.68
CA GLY A 644 -20.53 51.69 29.54
C GLY A 644 -20.90 51.92 28.06
N SER A 645 -22.20 51.96 27.82
CA SER A 645 -22.99 51.84 26.59
C SER A 645 -23.09 53.07 25.67
N HIS A 646 -23.75 52.83 24.53
CA HIS A 646 -24.53 53.73 23.63
C HIS A 646 -23.87 54.06 22.28
N SER A 647 -24.55 54.10 21.12
CA SER A 647 -25.92 53.75 20.69
C SER A 647 -26.05 54.09 19.20
N ALA A 648 -26.80 53.28 18.43
CA ALA A 648 -27.57 53.62 17.20
C ALA A 648 -26.80 54.20 15.99
N GLY A 649 -27.06 53.87 14.72
CA GLY A 649 -28.15 53.18 14.02
C GLY A 649 -28.13 53.64 12.55
N THR A 650 -28.86 52.92 11.68
CA THR A 650 -29.24 53.24 10.26
C THR A 650 -28.11 53.34 9.22
N ASP A 651 -28.26 52.99 7.94
CA ASP A 651 -29.15 52.10 7.17
C ASP A 651 -28.55 52.03 5.74
N VAL A 652 -28.79 50.92 5.04
CA VAL A 652 -28.91 50.65 3.58
C VAL A 652 -28.48 51.72 2.56
N THR A 653 -27.67 51.37 1.55
CA THR A 653 -27.99 51.39 0.08
C THR A 653 -26.75 51.26 -0.83
N ASP A 654 -26.89 50.38 -1.82
CA ASP A 654 -26.43 50.38 -3.23
C ASP A 654 -25.17 51.14 -3.67
N LEU A 655 -24.30 50.44 -4.41
CA LEU A 655 -23.67 51.01 -5.61
C LEU A 655 -23.30 49.92 -6.63
N GLU A 656 -24.05 49.96 -7.73
CA GLU A 656 -23.80 49.33 -9.02
C GLU A 656 -22.60 49.98 -9.76
N VAL A 657 -21.89 49.14 -10.54
CA VAL A 657 -21.34 49.36 -11.89
C VAL A 657 -20.37 50.53 -12.14
N ALA A 658 -19.14 50.19 -12.55
CA ALA A 658 -18.50 50.76 -13.75
C ALA A 658 -17.34 49.91 -14.27
N ARG A 659 -17.45 49.54 -15.55
CA ARG A 659 -16.40 49.00 -16.42
C ARG A 659 -15.21 49.95 -16.54
N SER A 660 -14.00 49.42 -16.58
CA SER A 660 -12.90 49.79 -17.50
C SER A 660 -11.87 48.67 -17.50
#